data_AF-A0AAW2I6Y7-F1
#
_entry.id   AF-A0AAW2I6Y7-F1
#
_cell.length_a   1.000
_cell.length_b   1.000
_cell.length_c   1.000
_cell.angle_alpha   90.00
_cell.angle_beta   90.00
_cell.angle_gamma   90.00
#
_symmetry.space_group_name_H-M   'P 1'
#
loop_
_entity.id
_entity.type
_entity.pdbx_description
1 polymer ?
#
loop_
_entity_poly.entity_id
_entity_poly.type
_entity_poly.pdbx_seq_one_letter_code
_entity_poly.pdbx_strand_id
1 'polypeptide(L)'
;MNVLNFDDAYFRRVISKSDYTEPIPSVTRMIAEATEKFYDEFDYYPNFAVCAPGAFTILGEYMDLIGGPVIQAALPFVTLLLARHNKSLKMRVITYSEEVDEPNRIIFPAWQCRKLKKGVPKWADFLKGINNYFIRKNKKGLDVIIHSSIPICRGFGSSGALESAFYAAVGGTYDDEDNIINIANAKKCQVVDETFGDSKSGSFSTFTSHLADTKKAVVIDTGENTVEFLDFHDPNILFLLSIPTKDLLQQSEGLIQKRVTELKLAAKLLDLDDIRFAEEQHLEVLASIDDPSPQKVKAILREFEKDDIYIHKFLHELFRLPARDESIFTDEPELFAEDKQSAVTFGSSEDADSEKPPVKGDSFTVFEYKTVCDETICLGGLSDLSQRSDLSVMSKLLRRVRYVVTEKMRVREMMRFITNLDYISAGMEITRSHLSLKADFEVSSPVIDQLVEFTAEFGKGVFGSKMMKNGGTLTLLHRNRAQNLIENITERFGDSFKFYLVFPSRGLRRVNTNPPKVPHTPLSQKYSSVEELMQKAVANFEATYQRYPTHGYCAPGAIKLLGYHSDFNQSYALSMAMTTVTVVVGAYNGSGKIRLATTADFYQQPRKVMFKIPSSHNYKPGASTWANYVRGTIQYFRGSVPGFDCLIESNIPLDDGRITGSASLQVAMYGFLEELTGQYTEDETEKAARCMKGEHDFTYTLRGMDEFIVAIKGLEHKMILVDCKKSTFTYLPSFDPSLVFVLLRAVDALKRIKSLVYMRLEECYDVAKALGLKTLRCATEEDLDRVQGVSETALKRARHIVQEEKRVLTGVQALRKFDPEKFGRLMTDSHISLRDNFEVSHHETDEAVERAMEVEGVLGARMTDRDFGGSILCLAKKWAVDDLIEYIRYSCDTQYHFFVMTPGEGAKRLDIQSYVDSLPGPQKTFETVFGF
;
A
#
# COMPACT_ATOMS: atom_id res chain seq x y z
N MET A 1 19.31 20.80 -22.32
CA MET A 1 19.68 22.09 -21.69
C MET A 1 19.62 21.86 -20.19
N ASN A 2 20.70 21.42 -19.55
CA ASN A 2 21.71 22.25 -18.90
C ASN A 2 21.13 23.34 -17.98
N VAL A 3 20.78 22.97 -16.74
CA VAL A 3 21.12 23.75 -15.54
C VAL A 3 21.44 22.73 -14.44
N LEU A 4 22.60 22.87 -13.81
CA LEU A 4 23.17 21.99 -12.79
C LEU A 4 22.17 21.76 -11.64
N ASN A 5 21.71 20.51 -11.46
CA ASN A 5 21.08 20.07 -10.22
C ASN A 5 22.10 20.26 -9.10
N PHE A 6 21.73 21.00 -8.06
CA PHE A 6 22.51 21.11 -6.83
C PHE A 6 22.93 19.72 -6.36
N ASP A 7 24.23 19.57 -6.14
CA ASP A 7 24.87 18.28 -6.00
C ASP A 7 24.43 17.58 -4.71
N ASP A 8 23.49 16.65 -4.86
CA ASP A 8 23.13 15.61 -3.89
C ASP A 8 24.42 14.92 -3.36
N ALA A 9 25.52 14.91 -4.12
CA ALA A 9 26.80 14.36 -3.67
C ALA A 9 27.54 15.23 -2.64
N TYR A 10 27.30 16.54 -2.52
CA TYR A 10 27.92 17.37 -1.45
C TYR A 10 27.27 17.09 -0.09
N PHE A 11 25.94 17.09 -0.01
CA PHE A 11 25.22 16.71 1.20
C PHE A 11 25.51 15.26 1.58
N ARG A 12 25.49 14.34 0.61
CA ARG A 12 25.89 12.94 0.85
C ARG A 12 27.35 12.83 1.32
N ARG A 13 28.31 13.61 0.80
CA ARG A 13 29.72 13.54 1.24
C ARG A 13 29.98 14.08 2.65
N VAL A 14 29.29 15.15 3.07
CA VAL A 14 29.45 15.73 4.43
C VAL A 14 28.69 14.90 5.47
N ILE A 15 27.54 14.31 5.10
CA ILE A 15 26.70 13.46 5.97
C ILE A 15 27.18 11.99 5.99
N SER A 16 27.87 11.49 4.95
CA SER A 16 28.28 10.07 4.91
C SER A 16 29.60 9.74 5.62
N LYS A 17 30.24 10.70 6.31
CA LYS A 17 31.56 10.50 6.93
C LYS A 17 31.58 10.62 8.45
N SER A 18 30.46 10.99 9.08
CA SER A 18 30.34 11.10 10.53
C SER A 18 29.40 10.01 11.03
N ASP A 19 29.79 9.30 12.09
CA ASP A 19 28.97 8.30 12.77
C ASP A 19 27.70 8.90 13.42
N TYR A 20 27.61 10.24 13.46
CA TYR A 20 26.58 11.02 14.18
C TYR A 20 25.55 11.70 13.27
N THR A 21 25.66 11.51 11.95
CA THR A 21 24.75 12.11 10.95
C THR A 21 23.96 11.05 10.22
N GLU A 22 22.62 11.18 10.20
CA GLU A 22 21.77 10.23 9.47
C GLU A 22 21.64 10.62 8.00
N PRO A 23 21.87 9.68 7.06
CA PRO A 23 21.69 9.94 5.65
C PRO A 23 20.21 10.17 5.35
N ILE A 24 19.92 11.29 4.69
CA ILE A 24 18.57 11.57 4.19
C ILE A 24 18.28 10.60 3.04
N PRO A 25 17.21 9.79 3.10
CA PRO A 25 16.84 8.90 2.02
C PRO A 25 16.59 9.70 0.74
N SER A 26 17.21 9.30 -0.38
CA SER A 26 16.90 9.93 -1.66
C SER A 26 15.45 9.65 -2.05
N VAL A 27 14.75 10.64 -2.61
CA VAL A 27 13.35 10.48 -3.06
C VAL A 27 13.22 9.33 -4.06
N THR A 28 14.21 9.10 -4.93
CA THR A 28 14.24 7.96 -5.86
C THR A 28 14.23 6.61 -5.14
N ARG A 29 15.01 6.48 -4.06
CA ARG A 29 15.04 5.27 -3.21
C ARG A 29 13.70 5.07 -2.50
N MET A 30 13.15 6.14 -1.91
CA MET A 30 11.82 6.09 -1.28
C MET A 30 10.73 5.69 -2.27
N ILE A 31 10.79 6.19 -3.52
CA ILE A 31 9.87 5.78 -4.58
C ILE A 31 10.03 4.30 -4.88
N ALA A 32 11.26 3.78 -5.03
CA ALA A 32 11.46 2.37 -5.30
C ALA A 32 10.88 1.49 -4.16
N GLU A 33 11.23 1.79 -2.91
CA GLU A 33 10.75 1.05 -1.73
C GLU A 33 9.22 1.15 -1.56
N ALA A 34 8.64 2.35 -1.75
CA ALA A 34 7.20 2.53 -1.69
C ALA A 34 6.48 1.89 -2.89
N THR A 35 7.09 1.82 -4.07
CA THR A 35 6.51 1.21 -5.27
C THR A 35 6.44 -0.30 -5.11
N GLU A 36 7.48 -0.91 -4.55
CA GLU A 36 7.50 -2.32 -4.17
C GLU A 36 6.39 -2.60 -3.17
N LYS A 37 6.33 -1.85 -2.05
CA LYS A 37 5.24 -2.00 -1.06
C LYS A 37 3.85 -1.76 -1.66
N PHE A 38 3.72 -0.82 -2.61
CA PHE A 38 2.42 -0.49 -3.23
C PHE A 38 1.96 -1.64 -4.10
N TYR A 39 2.89 -2.24 -4.83
CA TYR A 39 2.65 -3.46 -5.57
C TYR A 39 2.35 -4.63 -4.62
N ASP A 40 3.09 -4.81 -3.53
CA ASP A 40 2.85 -5.90 -2.57
C ASP A 40 1.46 -5.81 -1.91
N GLU A 41 0.97 -4.59 -1.66
CA GLU A 41 -0.31 -4.37 -1.00
C GLU A 41 -1.51 -4.38 -1.95
N PHE A 42 -1.34 -3.80 -3.15
CA PHE A 42 -2.43 -3.56 -4.08
C PHE A 42 -2.33 -4.36 -5.40
N ASP A 43 -1.23 -5.09 -5.64
CA ASP A 43 -0.89 -5.87 -6.85
C ASP A 43 -0.97 -5.09 -8.17
N TYR A 44 -0.80 -3.78 -8.11
CA TYR A 44 -0.59 -2.96 -9.28
C TYR A 44 0.27 -1.76 -8.95
N TYR A 45 0.93 -1.20 -9.96
CA TYR A 45 1.73 -0.01 -9.77
C TYR A 45 0.87 1.25 -9.57
N PRO A 46 1.36 2.22 -8.77
CA PRO A 46 0.69 3.50 -8.59
C PRO A 46 0.74 4.31 -9.89
N ASN A 47 -0.35 5.02 -10.19
CA ASN A 47 -0.45 5.83 -11.42
C ASN A 47 0.24 7.18 -11.29
N PHE A 48 0.41 7.66 -10.06
CA PHE A 48 1.11 8.90 -9.77
C PHE A 48 1.73 8.85 -8.37
N ALA A 49 2.76 9.66 -8.17
CA ALA A 49 3.33 9.91 -6.87
C ALA A 49 3.35 11.41 -6.57
N VAL A 50 3.02 11.75 -5.34
CA VAL A 50 3.07 13.12 -4.82
C VAL A 50 4.02 13.15 -3.64
N CYS A 51 4.86 14.16 -3.58
CA CYS A 51 5.85 14.34 -2.54
C CYS A 51 5.68 15.74 -1.94
N ALA A 52 5.49 15.83 -0.62
CA ALA A 52 5.45 17.09 0.11
C ALA A 52 6.56 17.11 1.18
N PRO A 53 7.36 18.18 1.29
CA PRO A 53 8.37 18.29 2.33
C PRO A 53 7.75 18.62 3.69
N GLY A 54 8.49 18.34 4.76
CA GLY A 54 8.24 18.96 6.06
C GLY A 54 8.62 20.44 6.05
N ALA A 55 8.46 21.12 7.18
CA ALA A 55 8.83 22.52 7.34
C ALA A 55 9.58 22.76 8.66
N PHE A 56 10.48 23.74 8.66
CA PHE A 56 11.13 24.23 9.87
C PHE A 56 10.98 25.75 9.97
N THR A 57 10.84 26.27 11.19
CA THR A 57 10.68 27.70 11.46
C THR A 57 12.04 28.35 11.67
N ILE A 58 12.40 29.27 10.77
CA ILE A 58 13.61 30.10 10.87
C ILE A 58 13.42 31.17 11.95
N LEU A 59 12.25 31.83 11.98
CA LEU A 59 11.85 32.84 12.98
C LEU A 59 10.33 32.86 13.18
N GLY A 60 9.87 33.33 14.35
CA GLY A 60 8.44 33.41 14.67
C GLY A 60 7.88 32.15 15.32
N GLU A 61 8.64 31.49 16.20
CA GLU A 61 8.12 30.30 16.91
C GLU A 61 6.88 30.65 17.73
N TYR A 62 5.85 29.80 17.70
CA TYR A 62 4.57 30.00 18.41
C TYR A 62 3.75 31.24 18.01
N MET A 63 4.24 32.11 17.11
CA MET A 63 3.49 33.26 16.58
C MET A 63 2.27 32.80 15.76
N ASP A 64 2.37 31.59 15.21
CA ASP A 64 1.31 30.88 14.49
C ASP A 64 0.07 30.57 15.36
N LEU A 65 0.25 30.43 16.68
CA LEU A 65 -0.85 30.19 17.63
C LEU A 65 -1.66 31.45 17.97
N ILE A 66 -1.16 32.62 17.57
CA ILE A 66 -1.72 33.93 17.93
C ILE A 66 -1.89 34.84 16.72
N GLY A 67 -1.81 34.33 15.49
CA GLY A 67 -2.07 35.13 14.29
C GLY A 67 -0.95 36.12 13.93
N GLY A 68 0.30 35.87 14.32
CA GLY A 68 1.47 36.69 13.97
C GLY A 68 2.29 36.17 12.77
N PRO A 69 3.28 36.93 12.29
CA PRO A 69 4.07 36.54 11.13
C PRO A 69 5.13 35.47 11.46
N VAL A 70 5.40 34.57 10.53
CA VAL A 70 6.41 33.50 10.65
C VAL A 70 7.27 33.38 9.39
N ILE A 71 8.54 33.00 9.54
CA ILE A 71 9.42 32.64 8.42
C ILE A 71 9.73 31.15 8.50
N GLN A 72 9.31 30.40 7.49
CA GLN A 72 9.48 28.95 7.42
C GLN A 72 10.16 28.53 6.13
N ALA A 73 10.87 27.40 6.16
CA ALA A 73 11.47 26.81 4.97
C ALA A 73 11.17 25.32 4.91
N ALA A 74 11.10 24.78 3.69
CA ALA A 74 10.84 23.37 3.46
C ALA A 74 12.07 22.50 3.76
N LEU A 75 11.86 21.42 4.50
CA LEU A 75 12.87 20.42 4.81
C LEU A 75 13.16 19.50 3.61
N PRO A 76 14.38 18.97 3.49
CA PRO A 76 14.69 17.92 2.51
C PRO A 76 13.98 16.59 2.79
N PHE A 77 13.46 16.38 4.01
CA PHE A 77 12.61 15.23 4.36
C PHE A 77 11.21 15.39 3.80
N VAL A 78 10.66 14.30 3.28
CA VAL A 78 9.38 14.34 2.55
C VAL A 78 8.42 13.25 3.01
N THR A 79 7.13 13.57 2.95
CA THR A 79 6.05 12.58 2.89
C THR A 79 5.77 12.28 1.42
N LEU A 80 6.03 11.05 1.03
CA LEU A 80 5.78 10.52 -0.29
C LEU A 80 4.48 9.70 -0.27
N LEU A 81 3.56 10.06 -1.17
CA LEU A 81 2.33 9.31 -1.43
C LEU A 81 2.41 8.69 -2.81
N LEU A 82 2.35 7.37 -2.85
CA LEU A 82 2.11 6.63 -4.09
C LEU A 82 0.63 6.33 -4.14
N ALA A 83 -0.03 6.68 -5.23
CA ALA A 83 -1.46 6.53 -5.31
C ALA A 83 -1.95 6.09 -6.69
N ARG A 84 -3.08 5.39 -6.67
CA ARG A 84 -3.83 5.02 -7.86
C ARG A 84 -5.32 5.12 -7.58
N HIS A 85 -6.05 5.71 -8.53
CA HIS A 85 -7.50 5.69 -8.49
C HIS A 85 -7.99 4.25 -8.63
N ASN A 86 -8.93 3.89 -7.77
CA ASN A 86 -9.57 2.58 -7.81
C ASN A 86 -11.07 2.73 -8.09
N LYS A 87 -11.66 1.65 -8.60
CA LYS A 87 -13.09 1.62 -8.97
C LYS A 87 -14.00 1.30 -7.79
N SER A 88 -13.46 0.81 -6.67
CA SER A 88 -14.21 0.73 -5.43
C SER A 88 -14.45 2.16 -4.96
N LEU A 89 -15.64 2.52 -4.48
CA LEU A 89 -15.86 3.88 -3.97
C LEU A 89 -15.17 4.07 -2.58
N LYS A 90 -14.04 3.40 -2.32
CA LYS A 90 -13.34 3.35 -1.02
C LYS A 90 -11.95 3.99 -1.13
N MET A 91 -11.56 4.66 -0.06
CA MET A 91 -10.20 5.10 0.22
C MET A 91 -9.51 3.97 0.99
N ARG A 92 -8.47 3.37 0.42
CA ARG A 92 -7.60 2.39 1.12
C ARG A 92 -6.24 3.05 1.30
N VAL A 93 -5.91 3.43 2.53
CA VAL A 93 -4.67 4.15 2.83
C VAL A 93 -3.84 3.33 3.80
N ILE A 94 -2.58 3.10 3.43
CA ILE A 94 -1.63 2.33 4.23
C ILE A 94 -0.37 3.15 4.44
N THR A 95 0.16 3.13 5.65
CA THR A 95 1.45 3.74 5.99
C THR A 95 2.43 2.67 6.46
N TYR A 96 3.68 2.79 6.05
CA TYR A 96 4.78 1.93 6.52
C TYR A 96 5.78 2.71 7.35
N SER A 97 5.39 3.88 7.84
CA SER A 97 6.24 4.71 8.68
C SER A 97 6.27 4.11 10.10
N GLU A 98 7.44 3.76 10.62
CA GLU A 98 7.59 3.03 11.90
C GLU A 98 7.16 3.84 13.13
N GLU A 99 6.99 5.16 12.99
CA GLU A 99 6.68 6.10 14.08
C GLU A 99 5.20 6.54 14.14
N VAL A 100 4.28 5.87 13.43
CA VAL A 100 2.83 6.20 13.44
C VAL A 100 2.01 5.31 14.37
N ASP A 101 0.99 5.89 15.00
CA ASP A 101 0.01 5.16 15.82
C ASP A 101 -0.78 4.14 14.97
N GLU A 102 -0.96 2.92 15.49
CA GLU A 102 -1.75 1.86 14.87
C GLU A 102 -3.28 2.12 14.91
N PRO A 103 -4.05 1.57 13.95
CA PRO A 103 -3.61 0.77 12.80
C PRO A 103 -2.89 1.58 11.72
N ASN A 104 -1.88 0.96 11.11
CA ASN A 104 -1.15 1.47 9.95
C ASN A 104 -1.93 1.38 8.62
N ARG A 105 -3.14 0.81 8.66
CA ARG A 105 -4.06 0.65 7.54
C ARG A 105 -5.42 1.20 7.90
N ILE A 106 -5.98 2.02 7.02
CA ILE A 106 -7.36 2.51 7.13
C ILE A 106 -8.11 2.30 5.82
N ILE A 107 -9.36 1.89 5.93
CA ILE A 107 -10.28 1.81 4.79
C ILE A 107 -11.55 2.57 5.15
N PHE A 108 -11.96 3.50 4.30
CA PHE A 108 -13.21 4.21 4.49
C PHE A 108 -13.89 4.55 3.16
N PRO A 109 -15.23 4.65 3.11
CA PRO A 109 -15.94 5.07 1.91
C PRO A 109 -15.51 6.48 1.50
N ALA A 110 -15.23 6.69 0.21
CA ALA A 110 -14.86 7.97 -0.36
C ALA A 110 -15.95 9.04 -0.20
N TRP A 111 -17.19 8.66 0.15
CA TRP A 111 -18.31 9.57 0.38
C TRP A 111 -18.65 9.81 1.86
N GLN A 112 -17.86 9.27 2.81
CA GLN A 112 -18.18 9.38 4.25
C GLN A 112 -17.51 10.59 4.91
N CYS A 113 -18.30 11.40 5.64
CA CYS A 113 -17.93 12.71 6.19
C CYS A 113 -17.69 12.79 7.71
N ARG A 114 -17.81 11.69 8.47
CA ARG A 114 -17.76 11.74 9.95
C ARG A 114 -16.34 11.47 10.47
N LYS A 115 -15.93 12.21 11.52
CA LYS A 115 -14.76 11.87 12.35
C LYS A 115 -14.82 10.39 12.75
N LEU A 116 -13.67 9.74 12.80
CA LEU A 116 -13.61 8.33 13.16
C LEU A 116 -14.10 8.10 14.59
N LYS A 117 -14.56 6.87 14.87
CA LYS A 117 -14.92 6.47 16.22
C LYS A 117 -13.66 6.53 17.11
N LYS A 118 -13.85 6.72 18.41
CA LYS A 118 -12.78 6.66 19.42
C LYS A 118 -11.97 5.36 19.24
N GLY A 119 -10.65 5.46 19.07
CA GLY A 119 -9.74 4.31 18.87
C GLY A 119 -9.14 4.15 17.47
N VAL A 120 -9.32 5.11 16.55
CA VAL A 120 -8.63 5.15 15.26
C VAL A 120 -7.54 6.25 15.31
N PRO A 121 -6.36 6.04 14.71
CA PRO A 121 -5.24 6.95 14.86
C PRO A 121 -5.52 8.30 14.20
N LYS A 122 -5.04 9.36 14.84
CA LYS A 122 -5.36 10.75 14.47
C LYS A 122 -4.94 11.12 13.06
N TRP A 123 -3.85 10.52 12.55
CA TRP A 123 -3.38 10.77 11.18
C TRP A 123 -4.46 10.46 10.13
N ALA A 124 -5.38 9.53 10.42
CA ALA A 124 -6.48 9.15 9.55
C ALA A 124 -7.59 10.22 9.48
N ASP A 125 -7.80 11.00 10.55
CA ASP A 125 -8.82 12.05 10.59
C ASP A 125 -8.45 13.22 9.67
N PHE A 126 -7.17 13.57 9.54
CA PHE A 126 -6.70 14.57 8.57
C PHE A 126 -7.08 14.18 7.13
N LEU A 127 -6.85 12.92 6.76
CA LEU A 127 -7.14 12.41 5.41
C LEU A 127 -8.64 12.46 5.10
N LYS A 128 -9.48 12.15 6.08
CA LYS A 128 -10.95 12.26 5.94
C LYS A 128 -11.41 13.71 5.83
N GLY A 129 -10.83 14.60 6.63
CA GLY A 129 -11.10 16.03 6.55
C GLY A 129 -10.80 16.57 5.16
N ILE A 130 -9.66 16.21 4.58
CA ILE A 130 -9.30 16.56 3.19
C ILE A 130 -10.29 15.96 2.20
N ASN A 131 -10.57 14.67 2.30
CA ASN A 131 -11.51 14.00 1.41
C ASN A 131 -12.88 14.70 1.40
N ASN A 132 -13.33 15.21 2.55
CA ASN A 132 -14.60 15.93 2.69
C ASN A 132 -14.72 17.16 1.78
N TYR A 133 -13.61 17.86 1.49
CA TYR A 133 -13.60 18.97 0.53
C TYR A 133 -13.91 18.54 -0.90
N PHE A 134 -13.61 17.28 -1.25
CA PHE A 134 -13.72 16.76 -2.61
C PHE A 134 -14.99 15.92 -2.84
N ILE A 135 -15.72 15.50 -1.81
CA ILE A 135 -16.89 14.60 -1.91
C ILE A 135 -17.94 15.08 -2.94
N ARG A 136 -18.14 16.40 -3.08
CA ARG A 136 -19.11 16.96 -4.04
C ARG A 136 -18.59 16.99 -5.49
N LYS A 137 -17.28 16.86 -5.69
CA LYS A 137 -16.60 17.00 -7.00
C LYS A 137 -16.04 15.69 -7.53
N ASN A 138 -15.64 14.75 -6.68
CA ASN A 138 -15.00 13.51 -7.07
C ASN A 138 -15.45 12.36 -6.15
N LYS A 139 -15.99 11.29 -6.73
CA LYS A 139 -16.49 10.11 -5.99
C LYS A 139 -15.60 8.88 -6.13
N LYS A 140 -14.43 9.00 -6.77
CA LYS A 140 -13.56 7.84 -7.05
C LYS A 140 -12.86 7.36 -5.78
N GLY A 141 -12.67 6.05 -5.65
CA GLY A 141 -11.78 5.52 -4.63
C GLY A 141 -10.32 5.81 -4.95
N LEU A 142 -9.50 5.73 -3.92
CA LEU A 142 -8.07 5.95 -4.02
C LEU A 142 -7.32 4.95 -3.13
N ASP A 143 -6.33 4.29 -3.71
CA ASP A 143 -5.36 3.50 -2.97
C ASP A 143 -4.09 4.29 -2.81
N VAL A 144 -3.60 4.33 -1.58
CA VAL A 144 -2.50 5.19 -1.20
C VAL A 144 -1.55 4.43 -0.28
N ILE A 145 -0.27 4.41 -0.65
CA ILE A 145 0.81 4.19 0.30
C ILE A 145 1.40 5.51 0.73
N ILE A 146 1.51 5.68 2.03
CA ILE A 146 2.25 6.74 2.69
C ILE A 146 3.64 6.20 3.08
N HIS A 147 4.67 6.83 2.56
CA HIS A 147 6.05 6.63 3.01
C HIS A 147 6.66 7.98 3.38
N SER A 148 6.93 8.19 4.67
CA SER A 148 7.56 9.42 5.15
C SER A 148 9.01 9.19 5.57
N SER A 149 9.88 10.14 5.24
CA SER A 149 11.21 10.27 5.84
C SER A 149 11.27 11.37 6.91
N ILE A 150 10.15 12.04 7.19
CA ILE A 150 10.06 13.13 8.18
C ILE A 150 9.94 12.49 9.58
N PRO A 151 10.87 12.78 10.50
CA PRO A 151 10.74 12.38 11.91
C PRO A 151 9.43 12.90 12.51
N ILE A 152 8.61 12.02 13.07
CA ILE A 152 7.26 12.36 13.52
C ILE A 152 7.31 13.06 14.88
N CYS A 153 6.41 14.02 15.11
CA CYS A 153 6.27 14.76 16.38
C CYS A 153 7.52 15.58 16.80
N ARG A 154 8.43 15.92 15.88
CA ARG A 154 9.65 16.70 16.16
C ARG A 154 9.58 18.19 15.76
N GLY A 155 8.37 18.71 15.51
CA GLY A 155 8.20 20.12 15.09
C GLY A 155 8.51 20.38 13.61
N PHE A 156 8.64 19.32 12.81
CA PHE A 156 9.02 19.37 11.39
C PHE A 156 7.85 19.41 10.40
N GLY A 157 6.65 19.72 10.87
CA GLY A 157 5.48 19.83 9.99
C GLY A 157 5.08 18.52 9.29
N SER A 158 5.27 17.37 9.94
CA SER A 158 4.90 16.06 9.36
C SER A 158 3.40 15.95 9.03
N SER A 159 2.53 16.56 9.85
CA SER A 159 1.09 16.66 9.57
C SER A 159 0.82 17.51 8.33
N GLY A 160 1.41 18.70 8.27
CA GLY A 160 1.27 19.61 7.12
C GLY A 160 1.77 18.99 5.81
N ALA A 161 2.86 18.23 5.84
CA ALA A 161 3.37 17.48 4.69
C ALA A 161 2.39 16.38 4.24
N LEU A 162 1.87 15.57 5.18
CA LEU A 162 0.90 14.52 4.89
C LEU A 162 -0.39 15.09 4.29
N GLU A 163 -0.91 16.15 4.89
CA GLU A 163 -2.11 16.84 4.41
C GLU A 163 -1.91 17.40 3.01
N SER A 164 -0.77 18.06 2.78
CA SER A 164 -0.46 18.66 1.48
C SER A 164 -0.33 17.61 0.38
N ALA A 165 0.39 16.53 0.66
CA ALA A 165 0.55 15.43 -0.28
C ALA A 165 -0.80 14.76 -0.58
N PHE A 166 -1.63 14.54 0.46
CA PHE A 166 -2.91 13.85 0.29
C PHE A 166 -3.96 14.71 -0.40
N TYR A 167 -4.02 16.02 -0.10
CA TYR A 167 -4.87 16.97 -0.80
C TYR A 167 -4.56 16.98 -2.30
N ALA A 168 -3.28 17.01 -2.66
CA ALA A 168 -2.86 16.92 -4.05
C ALA A 168 -3.13 15.54 -4.68
N ALA A 169 -3.03 14.46 -3.92
CA ALA A 169 -3.37 13.12 -4.40
C ALA A 169 -4.87 12.95 -4.67
N VAL A 170 -5.75 13.49 -3.83
CA VAL A 170 -7.21 13.44 -4.00
C VAL A 170 -7.70 14.44 -5.06
N GLY A 171 -7.12 15.64 -5.10
CA GLY A 171 -7.47 16.68 -6.07
C GLY A 171 -6.91 16.45 -7.49
N GLY A 172 -5.92 15.55 -7.63
CA GLY A 172 -5.11 15.34 -8.81
C GLY A 172 -5.75 14.62 -10.00
N THR A 173 -7.00 14.92 -10.36
CA THR A 173 -7.62 14.52 -11.64
C THR A 173 -7.43 15.52 -12.78
N TYR A 174 -6.49 16.48 -12.71
CA TYR A 174 -6.26 17.44 -13.80
C TYR A 174 -4.76 17.72 -14.04
N ASP A 175 -4.39 17.79 -15.31
CA ASP A 175 -3.03 17.76 -15.91
C ASP A 175 -2.16 19.01 -15.69
N ASP A 176 -2.30 19.72 -14.57
CA ASP A 176 -1.65 21.03 -14.40
C ASP A 176 -0.98 21.20 -13.03
N GLU A 177 0.35 21.26 -13.00
CA GLU A 177 1.16 21.47 -11.79
C GLU A 177 0.84 22.83 -11.13
N ASP A 178 0.47 23.86 -11.91
CA ASP A 178 0.15 25.20 -11.40
C ASP A 178 -1.20 25.23 -10.66
N ASN A 179 -2.08 24.26 -10.94
CA ASN A 179 -3.35 24.08 -10.22
C ASN A 179 -3.19 23.37 -8.86
N ILE A 180 -2.07 22.67 -8.65
CA ILE A 180 -1.77 21.96 -7.40
C ILE A 180 -1.16 22.93 -6.37
N ILE A 181 -0.22 23.77 -6.80
CA ILE A 181 0.53 24.70 -5.95
C ILE A 181 -0.13 26.08 -5.96
N ASN A 182 -1.08 26.29 -5.05
CA ASN A 182 -1.72 27.60 -4.87
C ASN A 182 -2.04 27.85 -3.38
N ILE A 183 -1.90 29.10 -2.95
CA ILE A 183 -2.27 29.60 -1.61
C ILE A 183 -3.69 29.15 -1.23
N ALA A 184 -4.64 29.12 -2.17
CA ALA A 184 -6.01 28.67 -1.92
C ALA A 184 -6.11 27.18 -1.51
N ASN A 185 -5.18 26.32 -1.94
CA ASN A 185 -5.12 24.91 -1.56
C ASN A 185 -4.47 24.73 -0.19
N ALA A 186 -3.39 25.48 0.08
CA ALA A 186 -2.76 25.51 1.40
C ALA A 186 -3.76 25.96 2.49
N LYS A 187 -4.55 27.02 2.22
CA LYS A 187 -5.64 27.49 3.08
C LYS A 187 -6.66 26.40 3.41
N LYS A 188 -7.04 25.58 2.43
CA LYS A 188 -8.01 24.49 2.66
C LYS A 188 -7.44 23.40 3.55
N CYS A 189 -6.16 23.06 3.39
CA CYS A 189 -5.48 22.09 4.26
C CYS A 189 -5.43 22.61 5.69
N GLN A 190 -5.05 23.87 5.89
CA GLN A 190 -5.06 24.50 7.21
C GLN A 190 -6.43 24.42 7.91
N VAL A 191 -7.53 24.70 7.19
CA VAL A 191 -8.89 24.59 7.79
C VAL A 191 -9.22 23.13 8.18
N VAL A 192 -8.69 22.13 7.46
CA VAL A 192 -8.81 20.72 7.87
C VAL A 192 -8.09 20.50 9.19
N ASP A 193 -6.84 20.92 9.31
CA ASP A 193 -6.02 20.77 10.52
C ASP A 193 -6.74 21.38 11.74
N GLU A 194 -7.26 22.60 11.61
CA GLU A 194 -8.01 23.29 12.67
C GLU A 194 -9.32 22.60 13.08
N THR A 195 -9.98 21.90 12.15
CA THR A 195 -11.29 21.27 12.39
C THR A 195 -11.16 19.83 12.88
N PHE A 196 -10.16 19.10 12.39
CA PHE A 196 -9.98 17.66 12.60
C PHE A 196 -8.84 17.33 13.56
N GLY A 197 -7.87 18.23 13.76
CA GLY A 197 -6.81 18.13 14.76
C GLY A 197 -7.30 18.31 16.21
N ASP A 198 -6.51 17.82 17.16
CA ASP A 198 -6.80 17.87 18.61
C ASP A 198 -6.43 19.20 19.28
N SER A 199 -5.79 20.10 18.55
CA SER A 199 -5.43 21.41 19.03
C SER A 199 -5.81 22.44 17.99
N LYS A 200 -6.31 23.60 18.43
CA LYS A 200 -6.28 24.84 17.62
C LYS A 200 -4.82 25.30 17.42
N SER A 201 -3.89 24.37 17.14
CA SER A 201 -2.50 24.70 16.87
C SER A 201 -2.40 24.99 15.39
N GLY A 202 -2.34 26.27 15.06
CA GLY A 202 -2.19 26.75 13.69
C GLY A 202 -0.84 26.34 13.13
N SER A 203 -0.67 25.08 12.71
CA SER A 203 0.57 24.66 12.06
C SER A 203 0.54 25.13 10.61
N PHE A 204 1.04 26.34 10.35
CA PHE A 204 1.20 26.88 8.99
C PHE A 204 2.25 26.15 8.14
N SER A 205 2.75 25.00 8.62
CA SER A 205 3.58 24.09 7.85
C SER A 205 2.91 23.61 6.55
N THR A 206 1.57 23.60 6.46
CA THR A 206 0.83 23.32 5.22
C THR A 206 1.13 24.31 4.10
N PHE A 207 1.28 25.60 4.43
CA PHE A 207 1.65 26.66 3.48
C PHE A 207 3.06 26.45 2.97
N THR A 208 4.02 26.26 3.88
CA THR A 208 5.41 26.00 3.51
C THR A 208 5.54 24.72 2.69
N SER A 209 4.86 23.65 3.09
CA SER A 209 4.87 22.37 2.38
C SER A 209 4.30 22.50 0.96
N HIS A 210 3.27 23.31 0.75
CA HIS A 210 2.70 23.55 -0.57
C HIS A 210 3.54 24.50 -1.43
N LEU A 211 3.93 25.65 -0.88
CA LEU A 211 4.36 26.83 -1.64
C LEU A 211 5.86 27.00 -1.74
N ALA A 212 6.64 26.35 -0.87
CA ALA A 212 8.09 26.52 -0.87
C ALA A 212 8.69 26.19 -2.24
N ASP A 213 9.69 26.97 -2.63
CA ASP A 213 10.48 26.73 -3.83
C ASP A 213 11.93 26.54 -3.43
N THR A 214 12.70 25.89 -4.30
CA THR A 214 14.13 25.71 -4.10
C THR A 214 14.80 27.04 -3.78
N LYS A 215 15.57 27.06 -2.70
CA LYS A 215 16.27 28.25 -2.21
C LYS A 215 15.37 29.38 -1.69
N LYS A 216 14.08 29.13 -1.42
CA LYS A 216 13.18 30.14 -0.86
C LYS A 216 12.63 29.70 0.49
N ALA A 217 12.62 30.62 1.45
CA ALA A 217 11.73 30.54 2.59
C ALA A 217 10.39 31.21 2.27
N VAL A 218 9.37 30.81 3.00
CA VAL A 218 8.00 31.33 2.93
C VAL A 218 7.77 32.18 4.17
N VAL A 219 7.38 33.42 3.96
CA VAL A 219 6.98 34.35 5.02
C VAL A 219 5.47 34.37 5.04
N ILE A 220 4.89 34.06 6.18
CA ILE A 220 3.44 33.84 6.30
C ILE A 220 2.94 34.78 7.37
N ASP A 221 2.02 35.68 7.01
CA ASP A 221 1.18 36.34 8.02
C ASP A 221 0.03 35.39 8.34
N THR A 222 0.06 34.82 9.55
CA THR A 222 -0.91 33.80 9.96
C THR A 222 -2.29 34.38 10.29
N GLY A 223 -2.36 35.69 10.58
CA GLY A 223 -3.60 36.38 10.88
C GLY A 223 -4.39 36.79 9.64
N GLU A 224 -3.69 37.16 8.56
CA GLU A 224 -4.28 37.54 7.27
C GLU A 224 -4.23 36.42 6.22
N ASN A 225 -3.46 35.36 6.50
CA ASN A 225 -3.14 34.27 5.59
C ASN A 225 -2.55 34.78 4.26
N THR A 226 -1.63 35.75 4.34
CA THR A 226 -0.85 36.29 3.21
C THR A 226 0.53 35.65 3.18
N VAL A 227 1.14 35.61 1.99
CA VAL A 227 2.39 34.88 1.75
C VAL A 227 3.35 35.73 0.93
N GLU A 228 4.57 35.86 1.43
CA GLU A 228 5.72 36.43 0.72
C GLU A 228 6.86 35.40 0.65
N PHE A 229 7.84 35.62 -0.22
CA PHE A 229 8.97 34.72 -0.42
C PHE A 229 10.28 35.42 -0.08
N LEU A 230 11.19 34.68 0.57
CA LEU A 230 12.52 35.14 0.93
C LEU A 230 13.58 34.27 0.23
N ASP A 231 14.33 34.86 -0.69
CA ASP A 231 15.33 34.15 -1.49
C ASP A 231 16.67 34.01 -0.74
N PHE A 232 17.17 32.77 -0.64
CA PHE A 232 18.51 32.44 -0.13
C PHE A 232 19.46 32.24 -1.31
N HIS A 233 20.20 33.28 -1.67
CA HIS A 233 21.06 33.26 -2.86
C HIS A 233 22.43 32.59 -2.65
N ASP A 234 22.98 32.58 -1.42
CA ASP A 234 24.30 32.02 -1.14
C ASP A 234 24.25 30.49 -0.92
N PRO A 235 24.85 29.68 -1.80
CA PRO A 235 24.88 28.22 -1.66
C PRO A 235 25.82 27.72 -0.56
N ASN A 236 26.64 28.60 0.03
CA ASN A 236 27.55 28.25 1.11
C ASN A 236 26.92 28.38 2.49
N ILE A 237 25.75 29.00 2.59
CA ILE A 237 25.03 29.22 3.85
C ILE A 237 23.99 28.12 4.00
N LEU A 238 23.98 27.46 5.15
CA LEU A 238 23.11 26.33 5.45
C LEU A 238 22.52 26.49 6.84
N PHE A 239 21.56 25.63 7.17
CA PHE A 239 21.08 25.44 8.52
C PHE A 239 21.51 24.07 9.05
N LEU A 240 22.01 24.02 10.28
CA LEU A 240 22.23 22.78 11.02
C LEU A 240 21.09 22.61 12.01
N LEU A 241 20.35 21.51 11.89
CA LEU A 241 19.32 21.11 12.84
C LEU A 241 19.92 20.09 13.81
N SER A 242 19.86 20.36 15.11
CA SER A 242 20.33 19.44 16.16
C SER A 242 19.12 18.93 16.93
N ILE A 243 18.77 17.66 16.77
CA ILE A 243 17.54 17.07 17.30
C ILE A 243 17.87 16.15 18.46
N PRO A 244 17.25 16.31 19.64
CA PRO A 244 17.47 15.42 20.76
C PRO A 244 17.06 13.97 20.45
N THR A 245 17.77 12.97 20.97
CA THR A 245 17.29 11.58 21.00
C THR A 245 16.09 11.45 21.96
N LYS A 246 15.31 10.35 21.88
CA LYS A 246 13.95 10.23 22.47
C LYS A 246 13.85 10.59 23.97
N ASP A 247 14.94 10.53 24.72
CA ASP A 247 14.97 10.73 26.18
C ASP A 247 14.95 12.20 26.65
N LEU A 248 15.08 13.18 25.74
CA LEU A 248 15.19 14.62 26.07
C LEU A 248 13.96 15.45 25.65
N LEU A 249 12.92 14.83 25.08
CA LEU A 249 11.69 15.51 24.68
C LEU A 249 10.78 15.80 25.88
N GLN A 250 10.92 16.97 26.49
CA GLN A 250 10.07 17.44 27.60
C GLN A 250 9.49 18.84 27.35
N GLN A 251 8.91 19.11 26.17
CA GLN A 251 7.98 20.24 26.07
C GLN A 251 6.57 19.73 26.33
N SER A 252 5.97 20.12 27.46
CA SER A 252 4.59 19.77 27.75
C SER A 252 3.67 20.66 26.91
N GLU A 253 2.80 20.07 26.09
CA GLU A 253 1.76 20.81 25.36
C GLU A 253 0.94 21.72 26.29
N GLY A 254 0.79 21.32 27.56
CA GLY A 254 0.17 22.11 28.61
C GLY A 254 0.84 23.47 28.85
N LEU A 255 2.18 23.55 28.80
CA LEU A 255 2.90 24.81 29.00
C LEU A 255 2.63 25.81 27.87
N ILE A 256 2.63 25.36 26.62
CA ILE A 256 2.35 26.24 25.46
C ILE A 256 0.91 26.76 25.51
N GLN A 257 -0.05 25.88 25.80
CA GLN A 257 -1.46 26.27 25.92
C GLN A 257 -1.67 27.29 27.05
N LYS A 258 -0.88 27.18 28.13
CA LYS A 258 -0.83 28.17 29.20
C LYS A 258 -0.33 29.52 28.69
N ARG A 259 0.79 29.59 27.94
CA ARG A 259 1.30 30.85 27.36
C ARG A 259 0.31 31.54 26.43
N VAL A 260 -0.39 30.76 25.60
CA VAL A 260 -1.46 31.29 24.75
C VAL A 260 -2.62 31.88 25.59
N THR A 261 -2.94 31.26 26.72
CA THR A 261 -3.98 31.76 27.64
C THR A 261 -3.54 33.07 28.31
N GLU A 262 -2.27 33.18 28.72
CA GLU A 262 -1.69 34.42 29.24
C GLU A 262 -1.79 35.56 28.21
N LEU A 263 -1.47 35.30 26.93
CA LEU A 263 -1.59 36.31 25.88
C LEU A 263 -3.04 36.76 25.61
N LYS A 264 -4.01 35.84 25.66
CA LYS A 264 -5.44 36.18 25.55
C LYS A 264 -5.92 37.03 26.71
N LEU A 265 -5.46 36.73 27.92
CA LEU A 265 -5.72 37.55 29.10
C LEU A 265 -5.12 38.96 28.94
N ALA A 266 -3.89 39.06 28.44
CA ALA A 266 -3.24 40.35 28.18
C ALA A 266 -4.00 41.18 27.14
N ALA A 267 -4.49 40.56 26.06
CA ALA A 267 -5.32 41.24 25.05
C ALA A 267 -6.58 41.84 25.67
N LYS A 268 -7.29 41.07 26.50
CA LYS A 268 -8.48 41.54 27.22
C LYS A 268 -8.19 42.70 28.19
N LEU A 269 -7.04 42.68 28.88
CA LEU A 269 -6.64 43.76 29.77
C LEU A 269 -6.23 45.04 29.01
N LEU A 270 -5.73 44.89 27.79
CA LEU A 270 -5.37 45.98 26.89
C LEU A 270 -6.53 46.49 26.03
N ASP A 271 -7.73 45.93 26.20
CA ASP A 271 -8.90 46.20 25.35
C ASP A 271 -8.61 45.97 23.85
N LEU A 272 -7.82 44.93 23.56
CA LEU A 272 -7.51 44.48 22.20
C LEU A 272 -8.42 43.33 21.81
N ASP A 273 -8.92 43.36 20.58
CA ASP A 273 -9.67 42.26 19.97
C ASP A 273 -8.82 40.98 19.91
N ASP A 274 -7.54 41.12 19.58
CA ASP A 274 -6.57 40.03 19.52
C ASP A 274 -5.15 40.56 19.84
N ILE A 275 -4.36 39.74 20.52
CA ILE A 275 -3.00 40.11 20.93
C ILE A 275 -2.06 40.39 19.74
N ARG A 276 -2.36 39.88 18.53
CA ARG A 276 -1.59 40.16 17.32
C ARG A 276 -1.49 41.65 16.98
N PHE A 277 -2.47 42.44 17.42
CA PHE A 277 -2.51 43.89 17.23
C PHE A 277 -1.67 44.65 18.25
N ALA A 278 -1.02 43.95 19.20
CA ALA A 278 -0.08 44.58 20.10
C ALA A 278 1.09 45.21 19.33
N GLU A 279 1.52 46.35 19.86
CA GLU A 279 2.57 47.24 19.37
C GLU A 279 3.36 47.76 20.57
N GLU A 280 4.49 48.42 20.32
CA GLU A 280 5.41 48.87 21.36
C GLU A 280 4.73 49.76 22.41
N GLN A 281 3.84 50.67 22.01
CA GLN A 281 3.06 51.53 22.92
C GLN A 281 2.22 50.74 23.93
N HIS A 282 1.77 49.52 23.59
CA HIS A 282 0.95 48.70 24.48
C HIS A 282 1.78 48.11 25.63
N LEU A 283 3.11 48.03 25.51
CA LEU A 283 3.98 47.59 26.60
C LEU A 283 3.96 48.58 27.76
N GLU A 284 3.99 49.88 27.45
CA GLU A 284 3.88 50.95 28.45
C GLU A 284 2.50 50.96 29.12
N VAL A 285 1.44 50.83 28.33
CA VAL A 285 0.06 50.73 28.84
C VAL A 285 -0.08 49.54 29.78
N LEU A 286 0.37 48.35 29.36
CA LEU A 286 0.29 47.14 30.18
C LEU A 286 1.10 47.27 31.48
N ALA A 287 2.27 47.89 31.43
CA ALA A 287 3.10 48.12 32.62
C ALA A 287 2.47 49.12 33.61
N SER A 288 1.54 49.96 33.16
CA SER A 288 0.81 50.92 34.00
C SER A 288 -0.46 50.36 34.66
N ILE A 289 -0.87 49.14 34.30
CA ILE A 289 -2.06 48.48 34.87
C ILE A 289 -1.68 47.81 36.20
N ASP A 290 -2.45 48.09 37.26
CA ASP A 290 -2.31 47.41 38.55
C ASP A 290 -2.59 45.90 38.45
N ASP A 291 -1.96 45.10 39.33
CA ASP A 291 -2.16 43.65 39.32
C ASP A 291 -3.64 43.25 39.49
N PRO A 292 -4.22 42.47 38.56
CA PRO A 292 -5.61 42.09 38.63
C PRO A 292 -5.82 41.06 39.76
N SER A 293 -6.96 41.16 40.47
CA SER A 293 -7.31 40.15 41.47
C SER A 293 -7.61 38.77 40.84
N PRO A 294 -7.44 37.66 41.58
CA PRO A 294 -7.80 36.33 41.10
C PRO A 294 -9.26 36.23 40.61
N GLN A 295 -10.20 36.93 41.26
CA GLN A 295 -11.61 36.97 40.87
C GLN A 295 -11.80 37.66 39.51
N LYS A 296 -11.11 38.78 39.27
CA LYS A 296 -11.16 39.50 37.98
C LYS A 296 -10.63 38.62 36.86
N VAL A 297 -9.50 37.93 37.08
CA VAL A 297 -8.94 36.99 36.09
C VAL A 297 -9.86 35.80 35.86
N LYS A 298 -10.44 35.22 36.93
CA LYS A 298 -11.42 34.11 36.82
C LYS A 298 -12.62 34.51 35.96
N ALA A 299 -13.14 35.73 36.12
CA ALA A 299 -14.25 36.25 35.32
C ALA A 299 -13.90 36.32 33.83
N ILE A 300 -12.72 36.85 33.49
CA ILE A 300 -12.24 36.89 32.10
C ILE A 300 -12.03 35.48 31.54
N LEU A 301 -11.43 34.56 32.31
CA LEU A 301 -11.17 33.20 31.86
C LEU A 301 -12.44 32.39 31.60
N ARG A 302 -13.55 32.67 32.30
CA ARG A 302 -14.86 32.07 32.01
C ARG A 302 -15.38 32.45 30.61
N GLU A 303 -14.97 33.60 30.06
CA GLU A 303 -15.29 33.97 28.68
C GLU A 303 -14.57 33.09 27.64
N PHE A 304 -13.50 32.39 28.01
CA PHE A 304 -12.68 31.57 27.09
C PHE A 304 -13.17 30.12 26.95
N GLU A 305 -14.35 29.78 27.49
CA GLU A 305 -14.96 28.45 27.44
C GLU A 305 -14.03 27.32 27.95
N LYS A 306 -13.18 27.62 28.94
CA LYS A 306 -12.32 26.63 29.60
C LYS A 306 -13.07 25.96 30.75
N ASP A 307 -12.80 24.68 30.99
CA ASP A 307 -13.37 23.97 32.13
C ASP A 307 -12.84 24.54 33.46
N ASP A 308 -13.66 24.45 34.51
CA ASP A 308 -13.30 25.01 35.82
C ASP A 308 -12.01 24.39 36.37
N ILE A 309 -11.74 23.10 36.11
CA ILE A 309 -10.52 22.42 36.58
C ILE A 309 -9.26 23.06 35.97
N TYR A 310 -9.28 23.38 34.68
CA TYR A 310 -8.21 24.09 34.00
C TYR A 310 -8.07 25.51 34.53
N ILE A 311 -9.17 26.24 34.70
CA ILE A 311 -9.16 27.61 35.25
C ILE A 311 -8.55 27.61 36.65
N HIS A 312 -8.95 26.67 37.51
CA HIS A 312 -8.40 26.51 38.86
C HIS A 312 -6.88 26.27 38.82
N LYS A 313 -6.41 25.30 38.03
CA LYS A 313 -4.97 25.02 37.90
C LYS A 313 -4.19 26.22 37.35
N PHE A 314 -4.74 26.91 36.36
CA PHE A 314 -4.12 28.09 35.75
C PHE A 314 -4.01 29.25 36.75
N LEU A 315 -5.09 29.56 37.50
CA LEU A 315 -5.07 30.60 38.53
C LEU A 315 -4.08 30.25 39.65
N HIS A 316 -4.09 28.99 40.10
CA HIS A 316 -3.18 28.50 41.13
C HIS A 316 -1.72 28.72 40.74
N GLU A 317 -1.35 28.49 39.49
CA GLU A 317 0.01 28.67 39.00
C GLU A 317 0.35 30.13 38.65
N LEU A 318 -0.62 30.89 38.12
CA LEU A 318 -0.45 32.30 37.77
C LEU A 318 -0.26 33.17 39.03
N PHE A 319 -1.07 32.94 40.06
CA PHE A 319 -1.07 33.66 41.33
C PHE A 319 -0.29 32.98 42.46
N ARG A 320 0.08 31.70 42.29
CA ARG A 320 0.80 30.90 43.31
C ARG A 320 0.02 30.72 44.60
N LEU A 321 -1.26 30.42 44.46
CA LEU A 321 -2.13 30.17 45.61
C LEU A 321 -1.68 28.90 46.35
N PRO A 322 -1.94 28.74 47.66
CA PRO A 322 -1.70 27.48 48.37
C PRO A 322 -2.67 26.39 47.90
N ALA A 323 -2.26 25.11 47.86
CA ALA A 323 -3.10 23.99 47.38
C ALA A 323 -4.42 23.76 48.15
N ARG A 324 -4.69 24.52 49.24
CA ARG A 324 -5.86 24.40 50.11
C ARG A 324 -6.72 25.67 50.20
N ASP A 325 -6.43 26.70 49.41
CA ASP A 325 -7.18 27.95 49.47
C ASP A 325 -8.44 27.89 48.59
N GLU A 326 -9.53 27.35 49.15
CA GLU A 326 -10.82 27.23 48.47
C GLU A 326 -11.67 28.52 48.51
N SER A 327 -11.24 29.53 49.27
CA SER A 327 -11.98 30.78 49.52
C SER A 327 -12.21 31.64 48.27
N ILE A 328 -11.33 31.53 47.27
CA ILE A 328 -11.44 32.24 45.97
C ILE A 328 -12.47 31.56 45.05
N PHE A 329 -13.00 30.41 45.45
CA PHE A 329 -13.84 29.54 44.63
C PHE A 329 -15.31 29.50 45.05
N THR A 330 -15.68 30.12 46.16
CA THR A 330 -17.05 30.43 46.53
C THR A 330 -17.50 31.74 45.89
N ASP A 331 -18.62 31.73 45.16
CA ASP A 331 -19.22 32.91 44.50
C ASP A 331 -19.88 33.87 45.54
N GLU A 332 -19.14 34.34 46.55
CA GLU A 332 -19.59 35.45 47.41
C GLU A 332 -18.83 36.75 47.08
N PRO A 333 -19.54 37.89 46.96
CA PRO A 333 -18.93 39.18 46.68
C PRO A 333 -18.34 39.78 47.96
N GLU A 334 -17.02 39.77 48.13
CA GLU A 334 -16.40 40.52 49.22
C GLU A 334 -16.15 41.99 48.88
N LEU A 335 -16.60 42.82 49.81
CA LEU A 335 -16.51 44.27 49.88
C LEU A 335 -15.06 44.76 50.00
N PHE A 336 -14.82 45.96 49.48
CA PHE A 336 -13.65 46.80 49.70
C PHE A 336 -13.12 46.79 51.14
N ALA A 337 -11.80 46.63 51.30
CA ALA A 337 -11.07 47.10 52.47
C ALA A 337 -9.65 47.56 52.10
N GLU A 338 -9.30 48.72 52.63
CA GLU A 338 -8.11 49.54 52.39
C GLU A 338 -6.79 48.98 52.97
N ASP A 339 -5.70 49.42 52.33
CA ASP A 339 -4.36 49.73 52.83
C ASP A 339 -3.83 49.09 54.12
N LYS A 340 -2.60 48.57 54.00
CA LYS A 340 -1.55 48.81 54.99
C LYS A 340 -0.14 48.71 54.37
N GLN A 341 0.49 49.88 54.25
CA GLN A 341 1.94 50.03 54.13
C GLN A 341 2.67 49.40 55.33
N SER A 342 3.83 48.79 55.08
CA SER A 342 4.95 48.90 56.01
C SER A 342 6.28 48.83 55.26
N ALA A 343 7.11 49.84 55.52
CA ALA A 343 8.44 50.06 54.99
C ALA A 343 9.49 49.15 55.66
N VAL A 344 10.70 49.08 55.08
CA VAL A 344 11.98 49.53 55.69
C VAL A 344 13.21 48.92 54.98
N THR A 345 13.95 49.84 54.32
CA THR A 345 15.41 49.96 54.06
C THR A 345 16.27 48.81 53.54
N PHE A 346 17.00 49.08 52.44
CA PHE A 346 18.29 48.47 52.13
C PHE A 346 19.43 49.48 52.36
N GLY A 347 20.48 49.02 53.03
CA GLY A 347 21.69 49.76 53.33
C GLY A 347 22.63 49.90 52.13
N SER A 348 23.33 51.03 52.13
CA SER A 348 24.40 51.44 51.24
C SER A 348 25.73 50.72 51.51
N SER A 349 26.53 50.49 50.47
CA SER A 349 27.98 50.66 50.53
C SER A 349 28.56 50.95 49.15
N GLU A 350 29.37 52.00 49.12
CA GLU A 350 30.06 52.63 48.00
C GLU A 350 31.35 51.90 47.56
N ASP A 351 31.98 52.50 46.55
CA ASP A 351 33.40 52.48 46.16
C ASP A 351 33.87 51.42 45.15
N ALA A 352 34.77 51.70 44.20
CA ALA A 352 35.30 52.94 43.58
C ALA A 352 36.26 52.50 42.44
N ASP A 353 36.34 53.33 41.39
CA ASP A 353 37.51 53.69 40.56
C ASP A 353 38.43 52.63 39.91
N SER A 354 38.61 52.71 38.57
CA SER A 354 39.69 53.52 37.94
C SER A 354 40.09 53.10 36.50
N GLU A 355 40.10 54.11 35.60
CA GLU A 355 41.02 54.47 34.50
C GLU A 355 41.38 53.57 33.26
N LYS A 356 41.59 54.29 32.13
CA LYS A 356 41.72 53.89 30.69
C LYS A 356 43.21 53.68 30.23
N PRO A 357 43.55 53.67 28.90
CA PRO A 357 43.57 52.59 27.88
C PRO A 357 45.03 52.27 27.36
N PRO A 358 45.32 51.29 26.45
CA PRO A 358 45.33 51.56 24.98
C PRO A 358 45.16 50.35 23.98
N VAL A 359 44.62 50.67 22.78
CA VAL A 359 45.07 50.36 21.39
C VAL A 359 45.00 48.93 20.76
N LYS A 360 44.21 48.88 19.67
CA LYS A 360 44.24 48.16 18.36
C LYS A 360 44.84 46.75 18.23
N GLY A 361 43.98 45.82 17.80
CA GLY A 361 44.30 44.62 17.03
C GLY A 361 43.02 43.78 16.79
N ASP A 362 42.69 43.49 15.54
CA ASP A 362 41.45 42.85 15.10
C ASP A 362 41.13 41.52 15.82
N SER A 363 40.11 41.51 16.68
CA SER A 363 39.55 40.28 17.29
C SER A 363 38.03 40.40 17.47
N PHE A 364 37.28 40.24 16.39
CA PHE A 364 35.81 40.19 16.40
C PHE A 364 35.34 38.73 16.43
N THR A 365 34.89 38.24 17.60
CA THR A 365 33.94 37.10 17.73
C THR A 365 33.39 36.90 19.15
N VAL A 366 34.13 37.23 20.21
CA VAL A 366 33.67 36.99 21.61
C VAL A 366 32.79 38.13 22.16
N PHE A 367 32.94 39.34 21.61
CA PHE A 367 32.23 40.52 22.09
C PHE A 367 30.71 40.47 21.80
N GLU A 368 30.27 39.89 20.69
CA GLU A 368 28.88 40.03 20.21
C GLU A 368 27.83 39.18 20.94
N TYR A 369 28.12 37.97 21.46
CA TYR A 369 27.12 37.21 22.25
C TYR A 369 26.80 37.90 23.58
N LYS A 370 27.83 38.40 24.28
CA LYS A 370 27.65 39.25 25.47
C LYS A 370 26.94 40.55 25.11
N THR A 371 27.31 41.21 24.01
CA THR A 371 26.62 42.44 23.55
C THR A 371 25.16 42.19 23.15
N VAL A 372 24.81 41.05 22.56
CA VAL A 372 23.42 40.67 22.27
C VAL A 372 22.66 40.40 23.57
N CYS A 373 23.26 39.69 24.52
CA CYS A 373 22.72 39.56 25.87
C CYS A 373 22.54 40.94 26.54
N ASP A 374 23.47 41.87 26.34
CA ASP A 374 23.50 43.24 26.88
C ASP A 374 22.54 44.22 26.18
N GLU A 375 22.25 44.05 24.89
CA GLU A 375 21.29 44.86 24.13
C GLU A 375 19.84 44.38 24.30
N THR A 376 19.64 43.08 24.55
CA THR A 376 18.33 42.55 24.97
C THR A 376 17.93 43.11 26.36
N ILE A 377 18.90 43.66 27.11
CA ILE A 377 18.70 44.44 28.36
C ILE A 377 18.10 45.83 28.09
N CYS A 378 18.26 46.38 26.88
CA CYS A 378 17.85 47.76 26.58
C CYS A 378 16.33 48.00 26.50
N LEU A 379 15.50 46.94 26.64
CA LEU A 379 14.03 47.04 26.82
C LEU A 379 13.56 46.53 28.20
N GLY A 380 14.42 46.55 29.22
CA GLY A 380 14.07 46.29 30.63
C GLY A 380 15.02 45.30 31.32
N GLY A 381 15.73 45.80 32.33
CA GLY A 381 16.94 45.22 32.92
C GLY A 381 16.91 43.75 33.38
N LEU A 382 18.09 43.13 33.33
CA LEU A 382 18.46 41.78 33.79
C LEU A 382 18.41 41.62 35.33
N SER A 383 17.95 42.61 36.10
CA SER A 383 17.83 42.51 37.56
C SER A 383 16.74 41.53 38.02
N ASP A 384 15.95 40.98 37.09
CA ASP A 384 14.78 40.15 37.37
C ASP A 384 14.83 38.76 36.69
N LEU A 385 16.05 38.31 36.38
CA LEU A 385 16.35 37.06 35.68
C LEU A 385 16.81 35.94 36.61
N SER A 386 16.55 36.07 37.91
CA SER A 386 16.53 34.89 38.74
C SER A 386 15.40 33.99 38.21
N GLN A 387 15.68 32.70 38.02
CA GLN A 387 14.66 31.67 37.82
C GLN A 387 13.67 31.56 39.00
N ARG A 388 13.65 32.54 39.93
CA ARG A 388 12.71 32.64 41.02
C ARG A 388 11.49 33.49 40.62
N SER A 389 10.44 32.79 40.22
CA SER A 389 9.27 32.59 41.08
C SER A 389 8.41 33.78 41.58
N ASP A 390 8.90 35.01 41.76
CA ASP A 390 8.17 36.02 42.56
C ASP A 390 7.56 37.16 41.74
N LEU A 391 7.50 37.00 40.42
CA LEU A 391 6.90 37.97 39.50
C LEU A 391 5.40 38.13 39.73
N SER A 392 4.95 39.39 39.67
CA SER A 392 3.55 39.71 39.62
C SER A 392 2.86 39.20 38.35
N VAL A 393 1.52 39.22 38.34
CA VAL A 393 0.74 38.77 37.18
C VAL A 393 1.04 39.67 35.98
N MET A 394 1.05 40.99 36.19
CA MET A 394 1.31 41.94 35.13
C MET A 394 2.71 41.81 34.55
N SER A 395 3.73 41.58 35.39
CA SER A 395 5.10 41.33 34.92
C SER A 395 5.20 40.08 34.04
N LYS A 396 4.46 39.01 34.38
CA LYS A 396 4.39 37.80 33.55
C LYS A 396 3.72 38.09 32.21
N LEU A 397 2.59 38.80 32.21
CA LEU A 397 1.86 39.17 31.00
C LEU A 397 2.70 40.09 30.09
N LEU A 398 3.39 41.07 30.68
CA LEU A 398 4.27 41.99 29.96
C LEU A 398 5.38 41.27 29.20
N ARG A 399 6.02 40.28 29.83
CA ARG A 399 7.00 39.43 29.16
C ARG A 399 6.40 38.73 27.94
N ARG A 400 5.18 38.20 28.04
CA ARG A 400 4.51 37.56 26.87
C ARG A 400 4.22 38.56 25.76
N VAL A 401 3.69 39.74 26.08
CA VAL A 401 3.41 40.76 25.05
C VAL A 401 4.71 41.27 24.41
N ARG A 402 5.78 41.44 25.21
CA ARG A 402 7.10 41.82 24.71
C ARG A 402 7.64 40.80 23.71
N TYR A 403 7.48 39.51 23.97
CA TYR A 403 7.80 38.46 22.99
C TYR A 403 7.10 38.71 21.64
N VAL A 404 5.77 38.90 21.67
CA VAL A 404 4.96 39.10 20.45
C VAL A 404 5.40 40.32 19.66
N VAL A 405 5.58 41.45 20.34
CA VAL A 405 5.96 42.72 19.69
C VAL A 405 7.36 42.62 19.08
N THR A 406 8.33 42.11 19.85
CA THR A 406 9.72 42.02 19.38
C THR A 406 9.86 41.02 18.25
N GLU A 407 9.24 39.84 18.34
CA GLU A 407 9.35 38.81 17.31
C GLU A 407 8.74 39.26 15.96
N LYS A 408 7.65 40.06 15.98
CA LYS A 408 7.12 40.73 14.77
C LYS A 408 8.16 41.61 14.10
N MET A 409 8.93 42.38 14.89
CA MET A 409 9.99 43.23 14.36
C MET A 409 11.14 42.41 13.78
N ARG A 410 11.56 41.33 14.47
CA ARG A 410 12.64 40.44 13.98
C ARG A 410 12.32 39.82 12.63
N VAL A 411 11.08 39.35 12.43
CA VAL A 411 10.63 38.79 11.15
C VAL A 411 10.76 39.81 10.02
N ARG A 412 10.41 41.09 10.25
CA ARG A 412 10.55 42.16 9.25
C ARG A 412 12.02 42.47 8.93
N GLU A 413 12.89 42.59 9.93
CA GLU A 413 14.30 42.89 9.71
C GLU A 413 15.08 41.72 9.09
N MET A 414 14.73 40.47 9.42
CA MET A 414 15.32 39.28 8.81
C MET A 414 15.20 39.28 7.28
N MET A 415 14.06 39.73 6.75
CA MET A 415 13.86 39.89 5.30
C MET A 415 14.91 40.82 4.70
N ARG A 416 15.16 41.94 5.37
CA ARG A 416 16.14 42.95 4.95
C ARG A 416 17.56 42.39 4.98
N PHE A 417 17.94 41.68 6.05
CA PHE A 417 19.29 41.15 6.20
C PHE A 417 19.61 40.05 5.19
N ILE A 418 18.70 39.09 5.00
CA ILE A 418 18.90 38.00 4.03
C ILE A 418 18.96 38.54 2.59
N THR A 419 18.10 39.51 2.24
CA THR A 419 18.12 40.14 0.91
C THR A 419 19.46 40.85 0.63
N ASN A 420 20.08 41.43 1.66
CA ASN A 420 21.37 42.11 1.55
C ASN A 420 22.58 41.20 1.79
N LEU A 421 22.38 39.88 1.93
CA LEU A 421 23.43 38.89 2.25
C LEU A 421 24.17 39.15 3.58
N ASP A 422 23.53 39.86 4.52
CA ASP A 422 24.05 40.12 5.87
C ASP A 422 23.68 38.98 6.82
N TYR A 423 24.39 37.86 6.66
CA TYR A 423 24.15 36.65 7.44
C TYR A 423 24.55 36.80 8.93
N ILE A 424 25.41 37.76 9.25
CA ILE A 424 25.80 38.05 10.64
C ILE A 424 24.60 38.62 11.37
N SER A 425 24.01 39.69 10.84
CA SER A 425 22.84 40.33 11.46
C SER A 425 21.62 39.41 11.44
N ALA A 426 21.44 38.60 10.39
CA ALA A 426 20.43 37.53 10.37
C ALA A 426 20.63 36.51 11.51
N GLY A 427 21.87 36.06 11.74
CA GLY A 427 22.20 35.16 12.85
C GLY A 427 21.98 35.78 14.23
N MET A 428 22.26 37.07 14.39
CA MET A 428 21.95 37.81 15.62
C MET A 428 20.44 37.81 15.90
N GLU A 429 19.59 38.03 14.90
CA GLU A 429 18.13 37.97 15.08
C GLU A 429 17.63 36.57 15.47
N ILE A 430 18.22 35.51 14.89
CA ILE A 430 17.93 34.12 15.29
C ILE A 430 18.26 33.93 16.79
N THR A 431 19.41 34.44 17.23
CA THR A 431 19.87 34.30 18.61
C THR A 431 19.01 35.13 19.58
N ARG A 432 18.64 36.37 19.20
CA ARG A 432 17.72 37.21 19.97
C ARG A 432 16.33 36.57 20.12
N SER A 433 15.83 35.91 19.07
CA SER A 433 14.59 35.13 19.14
C SER A 433 14.68 34.02 20.20
N HIS A 434 15.81 33.28 20.28
CA HIS A 434 16.02 32.30 21.35
C HIS A 434 15.99 32.91 22.74
N LEU A 435 16.68 34.04 22.94
CA LEU A 435 16.72 34.73 24.23
C LEU A 435 15.32 35.17 24.65
N SER A 436 14.50 35.68 23.73
CA SER A 436 13.10 35.99 24.02
C SER A 436 12.26 34.72 24.27
N LEU A 437 12.49 33.61 23.57
CA LEU A 437 11.82 32.33 23.89
C LEU A 437 12.18 31.80 25.29
N LYS A 438 13.41 32.04 25.74
CA LYS A 438 13.92 31.68 27.07
C LYS A 438 13.36 32.61 28.16
N ALA A 439 13.51 33.93 27.99
CA ALA A 439 13.22 34.92 29.03
C ALA A 439 11.80 35.50 28.97
N ASP A 440 11.30 35.77 27.76
CA ASP A 440 10.02 36.46 27.54
C ASP A 440 8.86 35.49 27.37
N PHE A 441 9.06 34.35 26.70
CA PHE A 441 8.02 33.35 26.47
C PHE A 441 8.11 32.16 27.44
N GLU A 442 9.28 31.92 28.02
CA GLU A 442 9.56 30.89 29.03
C GLU A 442 9.12 29.48 28.60
N VAL A 443 9.66 29.03 27.46
CA VAL A 443 9.38 27.71 26.86
C VAL A 443 10.64 26.88 26.55
N SER A 444 11.83 27.47 26.74
CA SER A 444 13.10 26.77 26.55
C SER A 444 13.41 25.80 27.70
N SER A 445 14.45 24.98 27.54
CA SER A 445 14.94 24.07 28.56
C SER A 445 16.46 24.24 28.78
N PRO A 446 16.99 23.91 29.97
CA PRO A 446 18.41 24.10 30.27
C PRO A 446 19.36 23.41 29.28
N VAL A 447 19.00 22.23 28.78
CA VAL A 447 19.81 21.48 27.82
C VAL A 447 19.85 22.18 26.46
N ILE A 448 18.72 22.73 26.03
CA ILE A 448 18.63 23.48 24.77
C ILE A 448 19.36 24.82 24.90
N ASP A 449 19.21 25.51 26.02
CA ASP A 449 19.91 26.77 26.30
C ASP A 449 21.44 26.57 26.25
N GLN A 450 21.96 25.52 26.90
CA GLN A 450 23.39 25.19 26.87
C GLN A 450 23.89 24.88 25.47
N LEU A 451 23.08 24.20 24.64
CA LEU A 451 23.44 23.91 23.27
C LEU A 451 23.46 25.18 22.41
N VAL A 452 22.47 26.07 22.55
CA VAL A 452 22.44 27.35 21.83
C VAL A 452 23.63 28.22 22.23
N GLU A 453 23.87 28.38 23.54
CA GLU A 453 25.03 29.09 24.10
C GLU A 453 26.34 28.55 23.51
N PHE A 454 26.52 27.23 23.52
CA PHE A 454 27.71 26.59 22.96
C PHE A 454 27.88 26.85 21.46
N THR A 455 26.80 26.75 20.68
CA THR A 455 26.84 26.99 19.23
C THR A 455 27.14 28.46 18.90
N ALA A 456 26.63 29.40 19.70
CA ALA A 456 26.88 30.82 19.53
C ALA A 456 28.34 31.20 19.85
N GLU A 457 28.98 30.51 20.80
CA GLU A 457 30.38 30.73 21.18
C GLU A 457 31.41 30.06 20.23
N PHE A 458 30.97 29.24 19.28
CA PHE A 458 31.85 28.40 18.44
C PHE A 458 32.78 29.19 17.49
N GLY A 459 32.45 30.45 17.17
CA GLY A 459 33.31 31.35 16.41
C GLY A 459 32.98 31.52 14.92
N LYS A 460 33.93 32.06 14.14
CA LYS A 460 33.68 32.58 12.77
C LYS A 460 33.00 31.56 11.84
N GLY A 461 31.93 32.00 11.20
CA GLY A 461 31.16 31.22 10.23
C GLY A 461 30.05 30.37 10.84
N VAL A 462 29.81 30.45 12.15
CA VAL A 462 28.52 30.14 12.78
C VAL A 462 27.87 31.47 13.14
N PHE A 463 26.71 31.76 12.59
CA PHE A 463 26.12 33.10 12.63
C PHE A 463 25.10 33.26 13.77
N GLY A 464 24.35 32.21 14.09
CA GLY A 464 23.34 32.28 15.14
C GLY A 464 22.59 30.98 15.32
N SER A 465 21.98 30.80 16.49
CA SER A 465 21.31 29.56 16.86
C SER A 465 20.10 29.81 17.74
N LYS A 466 19.07 28.99 17.59
CA LYS A 466 17.87 29.05 18.42
C LYS A 466 17.25 27.69 18.67
N MET A 467 16.38 27.63 19.67
CA MET A 467 15.50 26.50 19.88
C MET A 467 14.45 26.35 18.74
N MET A 468 13.97 25.12 18.53
CA MET A 468 12.83 24.83 17.67
C MET A 468 11.61 24.37 18.48
N LYS A 469 10.41 24.59 17.94
CA LYS A 469 9.16 24.02 18.49
C LYS A 469 9.27 22.49 18.61
N ASN A 470 8.83 21.94 19.74
CA ASN A 470 8.92 20.51 20.10
C ASN A 470 10.35 19.98 20.33
N GLY A 471 11.33 20.87 20.51
CA GLY A 471 12.69 20.55 20.95
C GLY A 471 13.76 20.60 19.86
N GLY A 472 15.03 20.62 20.29
CA GLY A 472 16.20 20.76 19.42
C GLY A 472 16.54 22.20 19.07
N THR A 473 17.55 22.38 18.20
CA THR A 473 18.04 23.70 17.78
C THR A 473 18.19 23.81 16.27
N LEU A 474 18.09 25.03 15.78
CA LEU A 474 18.43 25.46 14.43
C LEU A 474 19.59 26.43 14.51
N THR A 475 20.64 26.18 13.72
CA THR A 475 21.83 27.02 13.65
C THR A 475 22.10 27.46 12.22
N LEU A 476 22.23 28.77 11.98
CA LEU A 476 22.65 29.34 10.70
C LEU A 476 24.18 29.37 10.63
N LEU A 477 24.77 28.77 9.60
CA LEU A 477 26.22 28.64 9.49
C LEU A 477 26.71 28.53 8.03
N HIS A 478 27.99 28.78 7.84
CA HIS A 478 28.70 28.48 6.61
C HIS A 478 29.03 26.99 6.52
N ARG A 479 28.84 26.37 5.35
CA ARG A 479 28.97 24.92 5.12
C ARG A 479 30.30 24.30 5.57
N ASN A 480 31.41 25.04 5.44
CA ASN A 480 32.73 24.58 5.86
C ASN A 480 32.90 24.45 7.39
N ARG A 481 31.96 24.97 8.19
CA ARG A 481 31.98 24.91 9.66
C ARG A 481 31.16 23.74 10.22
N ALA A 482 30.29 23.15 9.40
CA ALA A 482 29.32 22.15 9.84
C ALA A 482 29.96 20.93 10.51
N GLN A 483 30.94 20.31 9.84
CA GLN A 483 31.58 19.09 10.37
C GLN A 483 32.25 19.35 11.72
N ASN A 484 33.04 20.41 11.81
CA ASN A 484 33.75 20.78 13.04
C ASN A 484 32.76 21.10 14.18
N LEU A 485 31.68 21.82 13.89
CA LEU A 485 30.63 22.11 14.87
C LEU A 485 29.96 20.82 15.38
N ILE A 486 29.61 19.89 14.49
CA ILE A 486 29.00 18.60 14.86
C ILE A 486 29.94 17.81 15.78
N GLU A 487 31.22 17.67 15.41
CA GLU A 487 32.22 16.94 16.20
C GLU A 487 32.34 17.51 17.63
N ASN A 488 32.34 18.83 17.77
CA ASN A 488 32.45 19.51 19.07
C ASN A 488 31.15 19.42 19.89
N ILE A 489 29.98 19.47 19.25
CA ILE A 489 28.71 19.24 19.96
C ILE A 489 28.68 17.80 20.46
N THR A 490 29.07 16.82 19.64
CA THR A 490 29.12 15.41 20.05
C THR A 490 30.13 15.19 21.18
N GLU A 491 31.30 15.83 21.14
CA GLU A 491 32.28 15.74 22.22
C GLU A 491 31.71 16.26 23.56
N ARG A 492 30.94 17.35 23.52
CA ARG A 492 30.38 17.99 24.73
C ARG A 492 29.10 17.34 25.23
N PHE A 493 28.21 16.91 24.34
CA PHE A 493 26.87 16.44 24.66
C PHE A 493 26.64 14.94 24.38
N GLY A 494 27.65 14.23 23.87
CA GLY A 494 27.55 12.81 23.48
C GLY A 494 26.57 12.55 22.34
N ASP A 495 25.99 11.35 22.31
CA ASP A 495 25.00 10.91 21.32
C ASP A 495 23.58 11.44 21.61
N SER A 496 23.48 12.52 22.40
CA SER A 496 22.21 13.13 22.80
C SER A 496 21.49 13.79 21.64
N PHE A 497 22.20 14.10 20.54
CA PHE A 497 21.65 14.83 19.39
C PHE A 497 21.95 14.12 18.07
N LYS A 498 20.97 14.14 17.16
CA LYS A 498 21.13 13.81 15.75
C LYS A 498 21.20 15.09 14.93
N PHE A 499 22.07 15.11 13.94
CA PHE A 499 22.38 16.31 13.18
C PHE A 499 21.92 16.21 11.72
N TYR A 500 21.28 17.27 11.24
CA TYR A 500 20.83 17.38 9.86
C TYR A 500 21.24 18.71 9.26
N LEU A 501 22.03 18.65 8.19
CA LEU A 501 22.32 19.83 7.37
C LEU A 501 21.20 20.00 6.36
N VAL A 502 20.55 21.16 6.43
CA VAL A 502 19.41 21.50 5.58
C VAL A 502 19.64 22.83 4.87
N PHE A 503 19.01 22.95 3.72
CA PHE A 503 18.90 24.18 2.95
C PHE A 503 17.44 24.29 2.47
N PRO A 504 16.87 25.50 2.30
CA PRO A 504 15.51 25.64 1.80
C PRO A 504 15.29 24.83 0.52
N SER A 505 14.41 23.83 0.64
CA SER A 505 14.17 22.83 -0.40
C SER A 505 12.89 23.12 -1.18
N ARG A 506 12.62 22.29 -2.19
CA ARG A 506 11.40 22.43 -3.01
C ARG A 506 10.19 21.93 -2.25
N GLY A 507 9.09 22.68 -2.34
CA GLY A 507 7.76 22.33 -1.89
C GLY A 507 7.14 21.12 -2.57
N LEU A 508 5.82 21.01 -2.40
CA LEU A 508 4.96 20.00 -2.98
C LEU A 508 5.22 19.85 -4.48
N ARG A 509 5.38 18.61 -4.92
CA ARG A 509 5.62 18.30 -6.34
C ARG A 509 5.12 16.90 -6.68
N ARG A 510 4.79 16.70 -7.96
CA ARG A 510 4.66 15.36 -8.52
C ARG A 510 6.03 14.77 -8.76
N VAL A 511 6.14 13.45 -8.66
CA VAL A 511 7.38 12.74 -8.97
C VAL A 511 7.07 11.63 -9.97
N ASN A 512 7.93 11.50 -10.99
CA ASN A 512 7.74 10.50 -12.03
C ASN A 512 8.07 9.11 -11.49
N THR A 513 7.13 8.18 -11.61
CA THR A 513 7.24 6.79 -11.15
C THR A 513 7.83 5.84 -12.19
N ASN A 514 8.42 6.34 -13.29
CA ASN A 514 8.96 5.54 -14.40
C ASN A 514 9.59 4.22 -13.89
N PRO A 515 8.97 3.07 -14.21
CA PRO A 515 9.18 1.85 -13.46
C PRO A 515 10.60 1.30 -13.71
N PRO A 516 11.36 0.90 -12.67
CA PRO A 516 12.48 0.01 -12.87
C PRO A 516 11.99 -1.30 -13.52
N LYS A 517 12.78 -1.83 -14.47
CA LYS A 517 12.50 -3.11 -15.14
C LYS A 517 12.35 -4.22 -14.09
N VAL A 518 11.21 -4.88 -14.18
CA VAL A 518 10.68 -5.91 -13.28
C VAL A 518 11.57 -7.17 -13.24
N PRO A 519 11.92 -7.68 -12.04
CA PRO A 519 12.00 -9.12 -11.80
C PRO A 519 10.61 -9.58 -11.33
N HIS A 520 9.97 -10.42 -12.12
CA HIS A 520 8.67 -10.99 -11.80
C HIS A 520 8.82 -12.09 -10.75
N THR A 521 7.93 -12.14 -9.75
CA THR A 521 7.24 -13.38 -9.36
C THR A 521 5.92 -13.03 -8.65
N PRO A 522 4.72 -13.40 -9.18
CA PRO A 522 3.45 -13.07 -8.55
C PRO A 522 2.97 -14.09 -7.51
N LEU A 523 2.10 -13.62 -6.62
CA LEU A 523 1.23 -14.34 -5.69
C LEU A 523 0.13 -15.14 -6.41
N SER A 524 0.51 -16.08 -7.27
CA SER A 524 -0.34 -17.26 -7.48
C SER A 524 -0.12 -18.20 -6.31
N GLN A 525 -1.15 -18.89 -5.81
CA GLN A 525 -0.97 -20.09 -5.00
C GLN A 525 -0.04 -21.00 -5.82
N LYS A 526 1.24 -21.08 -5.44
CA LYS A 526 2.26 -21.75 -6.25
C LYS A 526 1.83 -23.21 -6.33
N TYR A 527 1.35 -23.64 -7.50
CA TYR A 527 0.99 -25.04 -7.70
C TYR A 527 2.23 -25.87 -7.44
N SER A 528 2.03 -27.01 -6.77
CA SER A 528 3.13 -27.96 -6.67
C SER A 528 3.64 -28.27 -8.07
N SER A 529 4.94 -28.12 -8.27
CA SER A 529 5.56 -28.51 -9.54
C SER A 529 5.28 -29.99 -9.81
N VAL A 530 5.40 -30.42 -11.08
CA VAL A 530 5.27 -31.85 -11.42
C VAL A 530 6.21 -32.70 -10.56
N GLU A 531 7.41 -32.18 -10.29
CA GLU A 531 8.40 -32.81 -9.42
C GLU A 531 7.92 -32.90 -7.97
N GLU A 532 7.49 -31.79 -7.36
CA GLU A 532 6.95 -31.80 -5.99
C GLU A 532 5.76 -32.76 -5.83
N LEU A 533 4.87 -32.80 -6.84
CA LEU A 533 3.72 -33.71 -6.83
C LEU A 533 4.14 -35.17 -7.00
N MET A 534 5.17 -35.44 -7.81
CA MET A 534 5.79 -36.77 -7.92
C MET A 534 6.42 -37.20 -6.60
N GLN A 535 7.19 -36.33 -5.94
CA GLN A 535 7.82 -36.62 -4.65
C GLN A 535 6.77 -37.00 -3.60
N LYS A 536 5.68 -36.22 -3.53
CA LYS A 536 4.53 -36.52 -2.67
C LYS A 536 3.88 -37.86 -3.01
N ALA A 537 3.68 -38.14 -4.30
CA ALA A 537 3.11 -39.42 -4.74
C ALA A 537 4.01 -40.61 -4.38
N VAL A 538 5.33 -40.48 -4.51
CA VAL A 538 6.28 -41.53 -4.12
C VAL A 538 6.24 -41.78 -2.61
N ALA A 539 6.27 -40.74 -1.79
CA ALA A 539 6.19 -40.87 -0.34
C ALA A 539 4.87 -41.51 0.13
N ASN A 540 3.74 -41.09 -0.45
CA ASN A 540 2.43 -41.67 -0.12
C ASN A 540 2.28 -43.11 -0.63
N PHE A 541 2.91 -43.45 -1.75
CA PHE A 541 2.99 -44.82 -2.23
C PHE A 541 3.78 -45.70 -1.25
N GLU A 542 4.95 -45.24 -0.82
CA GLU A 542 5.79 -45.93 0.17
C GLU A 542 5.03 -46.15 1.48
N ALA A 543 4.41 -45.11 2.03
CA ALA A 543 3.60 -45.23 3.24
C ALA A 543 2.43 -46.23 3.09
N THR A 544 1.83 -46.32 1.90
CA THR A 544 0.67 -47.18 1.65
C THR A 544 1.05 -48.63 1.39
N TYR A 545 2.13 -48.88 0.65
CA TYR A 545 2.49 -50.20 0.12
C TYR A 545 3.79 -50.76 0.68
N GLN A 546 4.49 -50.01 1.55
CA GLN A 546 5.72 -50.40 2.24
C GLN A 546 6.86 -50.78 1.28
N ARG A 547 6.93 -50.09 0.14
CA ARG A 547 7.96 -50.21 -0.90
C ARG A 547 7.94 -48.99 -1.83
N TYR A 548 9.01 -48.74 -2.57
CA TYR A 548 9.05 -47.67 -3.57
C TYR A 548 8.29 -48.05 -4.85
N PRO A 549 7.66 -47.07 -5.54
CA PRO A 549 7.16 -47.27 -6.89
C PRO A 549 8.35 -47.40 -7.86
N THR A 550 8.11 -48.01 -9.01
CA THR A 550 9.14 -48.24 -10.05
C THR A 550 8.86 -47.47 -11.33
N HIS A 551 7.59 -47.12 -11.57
CA HIS A 551 7.15 -46.45 -12.78
C HIS A 551 6.27 -45.27 -12.41
N GLY A 552 6.31 -44.23 -13.22
CA GLY A 552 5.50 -43.03 -13.03
C GLY A 552 5.23 -42.30 -14.32
N TYR A 553 4.07 -41.68 -14.39
CA TYR A 553 3.62 -40.92 -15.54
C TYR A 553 2.75 -39.75 -15.08
N CYS A 554 2.79 -38.64 -15.80
CA CYS A 554 1.90 -37.52 -15.55
C CYS A 554 1.20 -37.06 -16.83
N ALA A 555 0.01 -36.51 -16.68
CA ALA A 555 -0.69 -35.82 -17.74
C ALA A 555 -1.31 -34.52 -17.20
N PRO A 556 -1.41 -33.47 -18.03
CA PRO A 556 -2.06 -32.22 -17.65
C PRO A 556 -3.58 -32.31 -17.76
N GLY A 557 -4.27 -31.40 -17.07
CA GLY A 557 -5.64 -31.05 -17.42
C GLY A 557 -5.73 -30.41 -18.80
N ALA A 558 -6.93 -30.33 -19.37
CA ALA A 558 -7.18 -29.66 -20.64
C ALA A 558 -8.37 -28.70 -20.48
N ILE A 559 -8.25 -27.51 -21.05
CA ILE A 559 -9.31 -26.51 -21.06
C ILE A 559 -9.64 -26.12 -22.50
N LYS A 560 -10.94 -26.11 -22.79
CA LYS A 560 -11.50 -25.63 -24.05
C LYS A 560 -11.71 -24.12 -23.98
N LEU A 561 -11.10 -23.39 -24.91
CA LEU A 561 -11.17 -21.94 -24.99
C LEU A 561 -12.37 -21.50 -25.85
N LEU A 562 -12.60 -22.20 -26.97
CA LEU A 562 -13.76 -22.04 -27.87
C LEU A 562 -14.13 -23.42 -28.45
N GLY A 563 -15.37 -23.58 -28.92
CA GLY A 563 -15.85 -24.85 -29.51
C GLY A 563 -16.64 -25.73 -28.55
N TYR A 564 -17.27 -25.14 -27.53
CA TYR A 564 -18.06 -25.91 -26.56
C TYR A 564 -19.21 -26.65 -27.26
N HIS A 565 -19.45 -27.91 -26.85
CA HIS A 565 -20.44 -28.84 -27.44
C HIS A 565 -20.34 -29.09 -28.95
N SER A 566 -19.26 -28.61 -29.59
CA SER A 566 -19.07 -28.68 -31.04
C SER A 566 -18.34 -29.97 -31.48
N ASP A 567 -17.66 -30.63 -30.54
CA ASP A 567 -16.95 -31.90 -30.68
C ASP A 567 -17.88 -33.05 -31.13
N PHE A 568 -19.04 -33.20 -30.50
CA PHE A 568 -20.04 -34.22 -30.88
C PHE A 568 -20.62 -33.98 -32.29
N ASN A 569 -20.62 -32.72 -32.73
CA ASN A 569 -21.02 -32.34 -34.08
C ASN A 569 -19.88 -32.45 -35.10
N GLN A 570 -18.74 -33.06 -34.73
CA GLN A 570 -17.55 -33.20 -35.57
C GLN A 570 -16.96 -31.86 -36.03
N SER A 571 -17.13 -30.81 -35.22
CA SER A 571 -16.63 -29.48 -35.52
C SER A 571 -15.18 -29.26 -35.03
N TYR A 572 -14.76 -28.00 -34.88
CA TYR A 572 -13.45 -27.62 -34.34
C TYR A 572 -13.55 -27.35 -32.83
N ALA A 573 -12.50 -27.71 -32.09
CA ALA A 573 -12.30 -27.30 -30.71
C ALA A 573 -10.95 -26.59 -30.58
N LEU A 574 -10.91 -25.43 -29.93
CA LEU A 574 -9.68 -24.71 -29.64
C LEU A 574 -9.42 -24.79 -28.14
N SER A 575 -8.31 -25.41 -27.76
CA SER A 575 -8.03 -25.80 -26.38
C SER A 575 -6.56 -25.58 -26.02
N MET A 576 -6.25 -25.67 -24.74
CA MET A 576 -4.88 -25.67 -24.21
C MET A 576 -4.73 -26.72 -23.11
N ALA A 577 -3.51 -27.24 -22.94
CA ALA A 577 -3.15 -28.01 -21.75
C ALA A 577 -2.98 -27.05 -20.56
N MET A 578 -3.40 -27.49 -19.37
CA MET A 578 -3.22 -26.77 -18.12
C MET A 578 -1.80 -26.96 -17.57
N THR A 579 -1.37 -26.06 -16.69
CA THR A 579 -0.14 -26.24 -15.90
C THR A 579 -0.30 -27.20 -14.72
N THR A 580 -1.54 -27.54 -14.35
CA THR A 580 -1.86 -28.54 -13.33
C THR A 580 -2.00 -29.94 -13.95
N VAL A 581 -1.56 -30.96 -13.22
CA VAL A 581 -1.38 -32.33 -13.69
C VAL A 581 -1.97 -33.37 -12.72
N THR A 582 -2.23 -34.56 -13.25
CA THR A 582 -2.38 -35.80 -12.47
C THR A 582 -1.12 -36.61 -12.59
N VAL A 583 -0.59 -37.07 -11.46
CA VAL A 583 0.57 -37.95 -11.35
C VAL A 583 0.09 -39.34 -10.93
N VAL A 584 0.59 -40.35 -11.63
CA VAL A 584 0.36 -41.76 -11.34
C VAL A 584 1.72 -42.40 -11.09
N VAL A 585 1.90 -43.01 -9.92
CA VAL A 585 3.10 -43.79 -9.60
C VAL A 585 2.71 -45.19 -9.15
N GLY A 586 3.52 -46.19 -9.50
CA GLY A 586 3.18 -47.57 -9.19
C GLY A 586 4.27 -48.59 -9.44
N ALA A 587 3.95 -49.83 -9.08
CA ALA A 587 4.83 -50.98 -9.27
C ALA A 587 4.03 -52.29 -9.44
N TYR A 588 4.60 -53.23 -10.19
CA TYR A 588 4.10 -54.60 -10.27
C TYR A 588 4.02 -55.22 -8.87
N ASN A 589 2.92 -55.89 -8.53
CA ASN A 589 2.70 -56.42 -7.18
C ASN A 589 2.71 -57.95 -7.06
N GLY A 590 2.91 -58.67 -8.17
CA GLY A 590 2.93 -60.14 -8.18
C GLY A 590 1.61 -60.80 -7.83
N SER A 591 0.55 -60.02 -7.62
CA SER A 591 -0.78 -60.52 -7.30
C SER A 591 -1.66 -60.52 -8.54
N GLY A 592 -2.70 -61.35 -8.58
CA GLY A 592 -3.76 -61.24 -9.61
C GLY A 592 -4.73 -60.07 -9.34
N LYS A 593 -4.29 -59.02 -8.64
CA LYS A 593 -5.14 -57.93 -8.14
C LYS A 593 -4.54 -56.57 -8.45
N ILE A 594 -5.41 -55.62 -8.73
CA ILE A 594 -5.10 -54.21 -8.91
C ILE A 594 -5.49 -53.49 -7.61
N ARG A 595 -4.53 -52.83 -6.97
CA ARG A 595 -4.72 -52.07 -5.73
C ARG A 595 -4.44 -50.61 -6.02
N LEU A 596 -5.47 -49.78 -5.91
CA LEU A 596 -5.41 -48.34 -6.15
C LEU A 596 -5.53 -47.61 -4.82
N ALA A 597 -4.74 -46.55 -4.67
CA ALA A 597 -4.86 -45.61 -3.58
C ALA A 597 -4.77 -44.18 -4.12
N THR A 598 -5.41 -43.25 -3.42
CA THR A 598 -5.31 -41.83 -3.70
C THR A 598 -5.33 -41.06 -2.39
N THR A 599 -4.50 -40.04 -2.33
CA THR A 599 -4.37 -39.10 -1.21
C THR A 599 -4.93 -37.74 -1.56
N ALA A 600 -5.38 -37.54 -2.80
CA ALA A 600 -6.01 -36.30 -3.21
C ALA A 600 -7.39 -36.16 -2.57
N ASP A 601 -7.62 -35.06 -1.85
CA ASP A 601 -8.70 -34.95 -0.86
C ASP A 601 -10.12 -34.99 -1.43
N PHE A 602 -10.22 -34.76 -2.73
CA PHE A 602 -11.45 -34.58 -3.50
C PHE A 602 -11.97 -35.87 -4.17
N TYR A 603 -11.29 -37.01 -4.02
CA TYR A 603 -11.83 -38.29 -4.46
C TYR A 603 -12.87 -38.82 -3.47
N GLN A 604 -14.08 -39.14 -3.97
CA GLN A 604 -15.13 -39.75 -3.16
C GLN A 604 -14.63 -41.04 -2.51
N GLN A 605 -14.98 -41.24 -1.24
CA GLN A 605 -14.63 -42.45 -0.51
C GLN A 605 -15.23 -43.68 -1.21
N PRO A 606 -14.52 -44.82 -1.25
CA PRO A 606 -13.25 -45.07 -0.57
C PRO A 606 -12.01 -44.55 -1.32
N ARG A 607 -11.03 -44.01 -0.57
CA ARG A 607 -9.70 -43.58 -1.08
C ARG A 607 -8.77 -44.75 -1.45
N LYS A 608 -9.11 -45.98 -1.04
CA LYS A 608 -8.41 -47.21 -1.42
C LYS A 608 -9.39 -48.16 -2.07
N VAL A 609 -9.05 -48.65 -3.25
CA VAL A 609 -9.91 -49.53 -4.05
C VAL A 609 -9.09 -50.73 -4.51
N MET A 610 -9.66 -51.93 -4.41
CA MET A 610 -9.03 -53.16 -4.89
C MET A 610 -10.02 -53.94 -5.75
N PHE A 611 -9.54 -54.49 -6.86
CA PHE A 611 -10.31 -55.44 -7.67
C PHE A 611 -9.40 -56.50 -8.29
N LYS A 612 -9.98 -57.69 -8.54
CA LYS A 612 -9.30 -58.81 -9.20
C LYS A 612 -9.27 -58.58 -10.71
N ILE A 613 -8.23 -59.08 -11.37
CA ILE A 613 -8.16 -59.14 -12.83
C ILE A 613 -9.11 -60.25 -13.29
N PRO A 614 -10.12 -59.97 -14.14
CA PRO A 614 -11.05 -60.97 -14.63
C PRO A 614 -10.39 -61.88 -15.66
N SER A 615 -10.69 -63.17 -15.63
CA SER A 615 -10.14 -64.17 -16.56
C SER A 615 -10.50 -63.91 -18.03
N SER A 616 -11.61 -63.21 -18.28
CA SER A 616 -12.14 -62.91 -19.62
C SER A 616 -11.88 -61.47 -20.10
N HIS A 617 -11.02 -60.70 -19.40
CA HIS A 617 -10.73 -59.28 -19.70
C HIS A 617 -12.01 -58.42 -19.87
N ASN A 618 -13.05 -58.73 -19.09
CA ASN A 618 -14.33 -58.04 -19.10
C ASN A 618 -14.54 -57.33 -17.75
N TYR A 619 -14.02 -56.11 -17.66
CA TYR A 619 -14.19 -55.25 -16.50
C TYR A 619 -15.58 -54.61 -16.53
N LYS A 620 -16.16 -54.40 -15.34
CA LYS A 620 -17.45 -53.71 -15.17
C LYS A 620 -17.29 -52.49 -14.27
N PRO A 621 -18.14 -51.46 -14.43
CA PRO A 621 -18.19 -50.34 -13.49
C PRO A 621 -18.41 -50.83 -12.06
N GLY A 622 -17.65 -50.27 -11.12
CA GLY A 622 -17.78 -50.53 -9.69
C GLY A 622 -18.45 -49.36 -8.94
N ALA A 623 -18.62 -49.53 -7.63
CA ALA A 623 -19.24 -48.52 -6.76
C ALA A 623 -18.41 -47.23 -6.59
N SER A 624 -17.07 -47.33 -6.66
CA SER A 624 -16.19 -46.16 -6.61
C SER A 624 -16.18 -45.47 -7.98
N THR A 625 -16.72 -44.26 -8.02
CA THR A 625 -16.89 -43.41 -9.21
C THR A 625 -15.56 -43.07 -9.87
N TRP A 626 -14.56 -42.67 -9.09
CA TRP A 626 -13.25 -42.31 -9.62
C TRP A 626 -12.46 -43.52 -10.14
N ALA A 627 -12.58 -44.67 -9.48
CA ALA A 627 -11.88 -45.88 -9.93
C ALA A 627 -12.46 -46.42 -11.25
N ASN A 628 -13.65 -45.98 -11.67
CA ASN A 628 -14.22 -46.37 -12.96
C ASN A 628 -13.46 -45.77 -14.16
N TYR A 629 -12.86 -44.58 -14.03
CA TYR A 629 -11.93 -44.06 -15.05
C TYR A 629 -10.73 -44.98 -15.24
N VAL A 630 -10.16 -45.49 -14.14
CA VAL A 630 -9.03 -46.44 -14.18
C VAL A 630 -9.47 -47.78 -14.79
N ARG A 631 -10.64 -48.31 -14.40
CA ARG A 631 -11.19 -49.54 -14.99
C ARG A 631 -11.43 -49.41 -16.49
N GLY A 632 -12.02 -48.29 -16.94
CA GLY A 632 -12.25 -48.02 -18.35
C GLY A 632 -10.93 -47.92 -19.12
N THR A 633 -9.93 -47.26 -18.55
CA THR A 633 -8.58 -47.20 -19.14
C THR A 633 -7.99 -48.59 -19.30
N ILE A 634 -8.08 -49.45 -18.27
CA ILE A 634 -7.58 -50.83 -18.32
C ILE A 634 -8.35 -51.67 -19.34
N GLN A 635 -9.69 -51.53 -19.42
CA GLN A 635 -10.53 -52.28 -20.37
C GLN A 635 -10.16 -52.02 -21.83
N TYR A 636 -9.74 -50.79 -22.14
CA TYR A 636 -9.38 -50.37 -23.49
C TYR A 636 -7.89 -50.22 -23.73
N PHE A 637 -7.06 -50.59 -22.75
CA PHE A 637 -5.62 -50.70 -22.92
C PHE A 637 -5.32 -51.81 -23.93
N ARG A 638 -4.36 -51.56 -24.84
CA ARG A 638 -4.05 -52.50 -25.93
C ARG A 638 -3.42 -53.80 -25.42
N GLY A 639 -2.67 -53.70 -24.32
CA GLY A 639 -1.86 -54.78 -23.79
C GLY A 639 -2.50 -55.58 -22.65
N SER A 640 -1.81 -56.64 -22.24
CA SER A 640 -2.17 -57.39 -21.03
C SER A 640 -1.77 -56.62 -19.77
N VAL A 641 -2.73 -56.36 -18.88
CA VAL A 641 -2.47 -55.65 -17.62
C VAL A 641 -2.21 -56.65 -16.48
N PRO A 642 -1.02 -56.65 -15.85
CA PRO A 642 -0.74 -57.46 -14.68
C PRO A 642 -1.35 -56.87 -13.40
N GLY A 643 -1.22 -57.55 -12.27
CA GLY A 643 -1.53 -56.93 -10.99
C GLY A 643 -0.47 -55.92 -10.57
N PHE A 644 -0.93 -54.76 -10.12
CA PHE A 644 -0.09 -53.65 -9.72
C PHE A 644 -0.68 -52.88 -8.53
N ASP A 645 0.22 -52.19 -7.86
CA ASP A 645 -0.11 -51.14 -6.90
C ASP A 645 0.09 -49.79 -7.55
N CYS A 646 -0.83 -48.87 -7.29
CA CYS A 646 -0.79 -47.55 -7.88
C CYS A 646 -1.30 -46.52 -6.88
N LEU A 647 -0.56 -45.42 -6.77
CA LEU A 647 -0.99 -44.22 -6.08
C LEU A 647 -1.22 -43.09 -7.10
N ILE A 648 -2.35 -42.41 -6.94
CA ILE A 648 -2.75 -41.27 -7.77
C ILE A 648 -2.72 -40.00 -6.92
N GLU A 649 -2.06 -38.97 -7.44
CA GLU A 649 -2.01 -37.61 -6.89
C GLU A 649 -2.37 -36.60 -7.97
N SER A 650 -2.94 -35.46 -7.60
CA SER A 650 -3.36 -34.45 -8.58
C SER A 650 -3.41 -33.06 -7.94
N ASN A 651 -2.99 -32.04 -8.69
CA ASN A 651 -3.19 -30.63 -8.34
C ASN A 651 -4.22 -29.96 -9.29
N ILE A 652 -4.88 -30.72 -10.17
CA ILE A 652 -6.00 -30.25 -10.99
C ILE A 652 -7.22 -30.00 -10.09
N PRO A 653 -7.90 -28.83 -10.19
CA PRO A 653 -9.11 -28.54 -9.43
C PRO A 653 -10.25 -29.47 -9.87
N LEU A 654 -10.89 -30.24 -8.98
CA LEU A 654 -12.01 -31.14 -9.32
C LEU A 654 -13.40 -30.50 -9.12
N ASP A 655 -14.45 -31.02 -9.77
CA ASP A 655 -15.85 -30.58 -9.62
C ASP A 655 -16.74 -31.66 -8.98
N ASP A 656 -17.40 -31.37 -7.86
CA ASP A 656 -18.37 -32.21 -7.11
C ASP A 656 -18.17 -33.75 -7.21
N GLY A 657 -16.96 -34.20 -6.89
CA GLY A 657 -16.56 -35.63 -6.88
C GLY A 657 -16.41 -36.28 -8.26
N ARG A 658 -16.45 -35.50 -9.35
CA ARG A 658 -16.13 -35.87 -10.73
C ARG A 658 -14.89 -35.11 -11.20
N ILE A 659 -14.20 -35.69 -12.18
CA ILE A 659 -12.88 -35.22 -12.56
C ILE A 659 -13.02 -34.28 -13.77
N THR A 660 -12.92 -32.96 -13.55
CA THR A 660 -12.59 -31.94 -14.56
C THR A 660 -11.26 -32.25 -15.28
N GLY A 661 -10.40 -33.05 -14.66
CA GLY A 661 -9.24 -33.73 -15.26
C GLY A 661 -9.44 -35.23 -15.54
N SER A 662 -10.64 -35.75 -15.88
CA SER A 662 -10.79 -37.19 -16.16
C SER A 662 -9.92 -37.64 -17.33
N ALA A 663 -9.74 -36.77 -18.33
CA ALA A 663 -8.80 -36.98 -19.41
C ALA A 663 -7.36 -37.08 -18.89
N SER A 664 -6.95 -36.17 -18.00
CA SER A 664 -5.66 -36.21 -17.32
C SER A 664 -5.43 -37.54 -16.60
N LEU A 665 -6.36 -37.98 -15.74
CA LEU A 665 -6.23 -39.26 -15.03
C LEU A 665 -6.13 -40.45 -15.99
N GLN A 666 -6.96 -40.50 -17.02
CA GLN A 666 -6.97 -41.62 -17.95
C GLN A 666 -5.72 -41.64 -18.82
N VAL A 667 -5.24 -40.49 -19.30
CA VAL A 667 -4.00 -40.39 -20.06
C VAL A 667 -2.79 -40.72 -19.18
N ALA A 668 -2.77 -40.24 -17.94
CA ALA A 668 -1.71 -40.55 -16.98
C ALA A 668 -1.68 -42.05 -16.64
N MET A 669 -2.85 -42.65 -16.41
CA MET A 669 -3.00 -44.09 -16.17
C MET A 669 -2.61 -44.91 -17.40
N TYR A 670 -3.03 -44.50 -18.60
CA TYR A 670 -2.67 -45.19 -19.83
C TYR A 670 -1.16 -45.18 -20.05
N GLY A 671 -0.52 -44.01 -19.93
CA GLY A 671 0.94 -43.91 -20.01
C GLY A 671 1.66 -44.70 -18.92
N PHE A 672 1.15 -44.70 -17.69
CA PHE A 672 1.67 -45.57 -16.63
C PHE A 672 1.58 -47.06 -16.99
N LEU A 673 0.49 -47.51 -17.61
CA LEU A 673 0.34 -48.90 -18.07
C LEU A 673 1.31 -49.23 -19.21
N GLU A 674 1.57 -48.30 -20.13
CA GLU A 674 2.59 -48.46 -21.18
C GLU A 674 3.98 -48.66 -20.56
N GLU A 675 4.36 -47.79 -19.62
CA GLU A 675 5.64 -47.89 -18.90
C GLU A 675 5.73 -49.19 -18.09
N LEU A 676 4.67 -49.54 -17.35
CA LEU A 676 4.63 -50.73 -16.50
C LEU A 676 4.73 -52.04 -17.29
N THR A 677 4.14 -52.09 -18.48
CA THR A 677 3.99 -53.33 -19.27
C THR A 677 4.95 -53.42 -20.45
N GLY A 678 5.59 -52.32 -20.85
CA GLY A 678 6.38 -52.21 -22.08
C GLY A 678 5.54 -52.30 -23.35
N GLN A 679 4.21 -52.20 -23.27
CA GLN A 679 3.29 -52.32 -24.40
C GLN A 679 2.77 -50.93 -24.80
N TYR A 680 3.44 -50.31 -25.78
CA TYR A 680 3.17 -48.93 -26.22
C TYR A 680 2.18 -48.87 -27.38
N THR A 681 1.37 -47.82 -27.41
CA THR A 681 0.52 -47.46 -28.55
C THR A 681 1.22 -46.39 -29.39
N GLU A 682 1.61 -46.73 -30.61
CA GLU A 682 2.35 -45.82 -31.50
C GLU A 682 1.51 -44.62 -31.95
N ASP A 683 0.21 -44.83 -32.20
CA ASP A 683 -0.71 -43.76 -32.59
C ASP A 683 -1.34 -43.10 -31.36
N GLU A 684 -0.91 -41.88 -31.07
CA GLU A 684 -1.44 -41.07 -29.96
C GLU A 684 -2.93 -40.71 -30.14
N THR A 685 -3.44 -40.65 -31.37
CA THR A 685 -4.86 -40.47 -31.65
C THR A 685 -5.65 -41.73 -31.29
N GLU A 686 -5.07 -42.92 -31.55
CA GLU A 686 -5.63 -44.19 -31.07
C GLU A 686 -5.66 -44.22 -29.54
N LYS A 687 -4.58 -43.79 -28.88
CA LYS A 687 -4.50 -43.66 -27.42
C LYS A 687 -5.61 -42.74 -26.88
N ALA A 688 -5.79 -41.56 -27.46
CA ALA A 688 -6.86 -40.64 -27.11
C ALA A 688 -8.26 -41.27 -27.27
N ALA A 689 -8.50 -41.97 -28.39
CA ALA A 689 -9.77 -42.64 -28.67
C ALA A 689 -10.08 -43.76 -27.67
N ARG A 690 -9.07 -44.52 -27.23
CA ARG A 690 -9.21 -45.58 -26.22
C ARG A 690 -9.55 -45.02 -24.84
N CYS A 691 -8.86 -43.96 -24.41
CA CYS A 691 -9.21 -43.26 -23.18
C CYS A 691 -10.65 -42.72 -23.23
N MET A 692 -11.03 -42.07 -24.34
CA MET A 692 -12.40 -41.57 -24.54
C MET A 692 -13.45 -42.68 -24.44
N LYS A 693 -13.21 -43.83 -25.10
CA LYS A 693 -14.10 -44.99 -25.04
C LYS A 693 -14.23 -45.55 -23.62
N GLY A 694 -13.12 -45.60 -22.88
CA GLY A 694 -13.11 -45.97 -21.46
C GLY A 694 -13.99 -45.08 -20.61
N GLU A 695 -13.96 -43.77 -20.83
CA GLU A 695 -14.82 -42.83 -20.12
C GLU A 695 -16.30 -43.08 -20.41
N HIS A 696 -16.67 -43.21 -21.69
CA HIS A 696 -18.07 -43.39 -22.11
C HIS A 696 -18.68 -44.66 -21.50
N ASP A 697 -17.98 -45.78 -21.60
CA ASP A 697 -18.52 -47.09 -21.22
C ASP A 697 -18.50 -47.34 -19.70
N PHE A 698 -17.60 -46.67 -18.95
CA PHE A 698 -17.47 -46.91 -17.51
C PHE A 698 -18.04 -45.83 -16.60
N THR A 699 -18.22 -44.62 -17.13
CA THR A 699 -18.71 -43.48 -16.34
C THR A 699 -20.03 -42.91 -16.86
N TYR A 700 -20.50 -43.37 -18.03
CA TYR A 700 -21.72 -42.91 -18.68
C TYR A 700 -21.74 -41.39 -18.92
N THR A 701 -20.55 -40.79 -19.06
CA THR A 701 -20.37 -39.37 -19.31
C THR A 701 -19.91 -39.17 -20.74
N LEU A 702 -20.56 -38.26 -21.47
CA LEU A 702 -20.16 -37.93 -22.84
C LEU A 702 -18.98 -36.95 -22.81
N ARG A 703 -17.90 -37.32 -23.50
CA ARG A 703 -16.68 -36.51 -23.68
C ARG A 703 -16.19 -36.59 -25.12
N GLY A 704 -15.80 -35.46 -25.70
CA GLY A 704 -15.10 -35.42 -26.99
C GLY A 704 -13.65 -35.88 -26.89
N MET A 705 -13.07 -36.21 -28.05
CA MET A 705 -11.68 -36.65 -28.17
C MET A 705 -10.67 -35.52 -27.94
N ASP A 706 -11.10 -34.26 -28.06
CA ASP A 706 -10.21 -33.10 -28.11
C ASP A 706 -9.39 -32.90 -26.83
N GLU A 707 -10.00 -33.07 -25.65
CA GLU A 707 -9.28 -32.93 -24.38
C GLU A 707 -8.23 -34.03 -24.16
N PHE A 708 -8.48 -35.25 -24.66
CA PHE A 708 -7.49 -36.33 -24.60
C PHE A 708 -6.31 -36.05 -25.52
N ILE A 709 -6.58 -35.56 -26.74
CA ILE A 709 -5.52 -35.11 -27.67
C ILE A 709 -4.71 -33.99 -27.02
N VAL A 710 -5.36 -33.00 -26.40
CA VAL A 710 -4.68 -31.88 -25.75
C VAL A 710 -3.86 -32.33 -24.55
N ALA A 711 -4.37 -33.26 -23.74
CA ALA A 711 -3.62 -33.81 -22.62
C ALA A 711 -2.36 -34.58 -23.08
N ILE A 712 -2.43 -35.30 -24.21
CA ILE A 712 -1.28 -36.02 -24.76
C ILE A 712 -0.30 -35.06 -25.46
N LYS A 713 -0.81 -34.16 -26.30
CA LYS A 713 -0.03 -33.34 -27.26
C LYS A 713 0.21 -31.91 -26.80
N GLY A 714 -0.15 -31.56 -25.57
CA GLY A 714 0.11 -30.24 -24.98
C GLY A 714 1.55 -29.79 -25.22
N LEU A 715 1.74 -28.50 -25.48
CA LEU A 715 3.07 -27.92 -25.63
C LEU A 715 3.08 -26.56 -24.94
N GLU A 716 4.12 -26.33 -24.15
CA GLU A 716 4.26 -25.11 -23.37
C GLU A 716 4.10 -23.87 -24.27
N HIS A 717 3.32 -22.91 -23.76
CA HIS A 717 2.97 -21.67 -24.45
C HIS A 717 2.22 -21.84 -25.78
N LYS A 718 1.71 -23.03 -26.14
CA LYS A 718 0.93 -23.22 -27.37
C LYS A 718 -0.49 -23.70 -27.12
N MET A 719 -1.42 -23.11 -27.86
CA MET A 719 -2.79 -23.60 -27.99
C MET A 719 -2.90 -24.59 -29.14
N ILE A 720 -3.92 -25.45 -29.08
CA ILE A 720 -4.15 -26.54 -30.04
C ILE A 720 -5.55 -26.38 -30.63
N LEU A 721 -5.62 -26.27 -31.95
CA LEU A 721 -6.85 -26.45 -32.72
C LEU A 721 -7.01 -27.94 -33.04
N VAL A 722 -8.11 -28.54 -32.62
CA VAL A 722 -8.49 -29.92 -32.92
C VAL A 722 -9.60 -29.95 -33.95
N ASP A 723 -9.43 -30.70 -35.02
CA ASP A 723 -10.49 -31.06 -35.98
C ASP A 723 -11.12 -32.38 -35.55
N CYS A 724 -12.28 -32.32 -34.90
CA CYS A 724 -12.93 -33.51 -34.34
C CYS A 724 -13.46 -34.47 -35.41
N LYS A 725 -13.60 -34.03 -36.68
CA LYS A 725 -13.99 -34.89 -37.79
C LYS A 725 -12.84 -35.77 -38.27
N LYS A 726 -11.64 -35.19 -38.35
CA LYS A 726 -10.44 -35.86 -38.87
C LYS A 726 -9.56 -36.45 -37.77
N SER A 727 -9.85 -36.12 -36.51
CA SER A 727 -9.00 -36.41 -35.35
C SER A 727 -7.57 -35.91 -35.52
N THR A 728 -7.41 -34.75 -36.17
CA THR A 728 -6.11 -34.08 -36.39
C THR A 728 -6.01 -32.84 -35.53
N PHE A 729 -4.79 -32.41 -35.20
CA PHE A 729 -4.54 -31.21 -34.42
C PHE A 729 -3.54 -30.27 -35.09
N THR A 730 -3.54 -29.00 -34.69
CA THR A 730 -2.62 -27.98 -35.19
C THR A 730 -2.25 -27.02 -34.08
N TYR A 731 -0.94 -26.79 -33.88
CA TYR A 731 -0.45 -25.79 -32.93
C TYR A 731 -0.65 -24.38 -33.48
N LEU A 732 -1.08 -23.47 -32.62
CA LEU A 732 -1.12 -22.04 -32.90
C LEU A 732 0.21 -21.36 -32.53
N PRO A 733 0.43 -20.09 -32.93
CA PRO A 733 1.59 -19.33 -32.48
C PRO A 733 1.70 -19.29 -30.95
N SER A 734 2.92 -19.02 -30.47
CA SER A 734 3.19 -18.92 -29.04
C SER A 734 2.30 -17.87 -28.39
N PHE A 735 1.77 -18.23 -27.22
CA PHE A 735 0.91 -17.39 -26.40
C PHE A 735 1.69 -16.20 -25.84
N ASP A 736 1.02 -15.05 -25.78
CA ASP A 736 1.60 -13.81 -25.25
C ASP A 736 1.88 -13.96 -23.75
N PRO A 737 3.13 -13.81 -23.28
CA PRO A 737 3.49 -13.97 -21.87
C PRO A 737 2.94 -12.86 -20.96
N SER A 738 2.44 -11.76 -21.52
CA SER A 738 1.76 -10.70 -20.76
C SER A 738 0.29 -11.04 -20.43
N LEU A 739 -0.24 -12.12 -21.00
CA LEU A 739 -1.59 -12.61 -20.78
C LEU A 739 -1.59 -13.90 -19.97
N VAL A 740 -2.69 -14.14 -19.28
CA VAL A 740 -2.96 -15.37 -18.53
C VAL A 740 -4.42 -15.76 -18.64
N PHE A 741 -4.70 -17.02 -18.40
CA PHE A 741 -6.05 -17.49 -18.15
C PHE A 741 -6.29 -17.60 -16.64
N VAL A 742 -7.43 -17.10 -16.18
CA VAL A 742 -7.87 -17.21 -14.79
C VAL A 742 -9.15 -18.05 -14.77
N LEU A 743 -9.06 -19.25 -14.22
CA LEU A 743 -10.19 -20.15 -13.99
C LEU A 743 -10.78 -19.85 -12.60
N LEU A 744 -12.04 -19.48 -12.56
CA LEU A 744 -12.82 -19.25 -11.35
C LEU A 744 -13.74 -20.45 -11.17
N ARG A 745 -13.69 -21.11 -10.02
CA ARG A 745 -14.48 -22.30 -9.69
C ARG A 745 -15.32 -22.06 -8.45
N ALA A 746 -16.65 -22.15 -8.56
CA ALA A 746 -17.53 -22.05 -7.39
C ALA A 746 -17.16 -23.07 -6.29
N VAL A 747 -17.16 -22.65 -5.03
CA VAL A 747 -16.86 -23.49 -3.85
C VAL A 747 -18.00 -24.47 -3.60
N ASP A 748 -19.24 -23.97 -3.62
CA ASP A 748 -20.44 -24.77 -3.55
C ASP A 748 -20.93 -25.07 -4.96
N ALA A 749 -21.04 -26.35 -5.29
CA ALA A 749 -21.54 -26.77 -6.59
C ALA A 749 -22.98 -26.25 -6.76
N LEU A 750 -23.18 -25.35 -7.73
CA LEU A 750 -24.51 -24.92 -8.14
C LEU A 750 -25.34 -26.16 -8.50
N LYS A 751 -26.63 -26.16 -8.12
CA LYS A 751 -27.52 -27.33 -8.26
C LYS A 751 -27.45 -27.90 -9.68
N ARG A 752 -26.83 -29.08 -9.78
CA ARG A 752 -26.59 -29.85 -11.01
C ARG A 752 -27.85 -29.98 -11.86
N ILE A 753 -27.79 -29.57 -13.13
CA ILE A 753 -28.74 -30.01 -14.16
C ILE A 753 -28.17 -31.22 -14.90
N LYS A 754 -28.15 -32.38 -14.22
CA LYS A 754 -27.58 -33.66 -14.73
C LYS A 754 -28.23 -34.21 -16.03
N SER A 755 -29.22 -33.54 -16.62
CA SER A 755 -30.09 -34.08 -17.67
C SER A 755 -30.11 -33.32 -19.01
N LEU A 756 -29.42 -32.18 -19.18
CA LEU A 756 -29.59 -31.36 -20.39
C LEU A 756 -28.66 -31.68 -21.56
N VAL A 757 -27.41 -32.12 -21.34
CA VAL A 757 -26.44 -32.33 -22.46
C VAL A 757 -26.97 -33.30 -23.52
N TYR A 758 -27.49 -34.45 -23.10
CA TYR A 758 -28.05 -35.45 -24.02
C TYR A 758 -29.21 -34.87 -24.84
N MET A 759 -30.12 -34.15 -24.18
CA MET A 759 -31.25 -33.48 -24.82
C MET A 759 -30.76 -32.43 -25.83
N ARG A 760 -29.76 -31.62 -25.49
CA ARG A 760 -29.19 -30.61 -26.41
C ARG A 760 -28.53 -31.22 -27.64
N LEU A 761 -27.87 -32.37 -27.47
CA LEU A 761 -27.26 -33.10 -28.57
C LEU A 761 -28.33 -33.73 -29.49
N GLU A 762 -29.37 -34.32 -28.92
CA GLU A 762 -30.51 -34.86 -29.68
C GLU A 762 -31.20 -33.75 -30.49
N GLU A 763 -31.46 -32.59 -29.87
CA GLU A 763 -31.98 -31.39 -30.53
C GLU A 763 -31.10 -30.97 -31.73
N CYS A 764 -29.77 -31.02 -31.59
CA CYS A 764 -28.85 -30.73 -32.71
C CYS A 764 -28.94 -31.78 -33.83
N TYR A 765 -29.05 -33.07 -33.48
CA TYR A 765 -29.14 -34.15 -34.45
C TYR A 765 -30.46 -34.15 -35.22
N ASP A 766 -31.57 -33.75 -34.58
CA ASP A 766 -32.85 -33.59 -35.26
C ASP A 766 -32.78 -32.52 -36.35
N VAL A 767 -32.12 -31.39 -36.07
CA VAL A 767 -31.89 -30.34 -37.08
C VAL A 767 -30.94 -30.83 -38.19
N ALA A 768 -29.84 -31.52 -37.83
CA ALA A 768 -28.95 -32.10 -38.83
C ALA A 768 -29.70 -33.09 -39.75
N LYS A 769 -30.55 -33.93 -39.19
CA LYS A 769 -31.38 -34.89 -39.93
C LYS A 769 -32.39 -34.19 -40.84
N ALA A 770 -33.03 -33.12 -40.37
CA ALA A 770 -33.95 -32.32 -41.20
C ALA A 770 -33.24 -31.65 -42.38
N LEU A 771 -31.95 -31.32 -42.23
CA LEU A 771 -31.07 -30.82 -43.29
C LEU A 771 -30.49 -31.93 -44.19
N GLY A 772 -30.75 -33.21 -43.90
CA GLY A 772 -30.14 -34.33 -44.62
C GLY A 772 -28.64 -34.51 -44.33
N LEU A 773 -28.14 -33.94 -43.23
CA LEU A 773 -26.75 -34.01 -42.78
C LEU A 773 -26.59 -35.04 -41.66
N LYS A 774 -25.37 -35.57 -41.51
CA LYS A 774 -25.01 -36.43 -40.36
C LYS A 774 -24.73 -35.63 -39.10
N THR A 775 -24.12 -34.45 -39.25
CA THR A 775 -23.81 -33.51 -38.17
C THR A 775 -23.90 -32.09 -38.70
N LEU A 776 -23.92 -31.10 -37.82
CA LEU A 776 -24.01 -29.68 -38.18
C LEU A 776 -22.70 -29.06 -38.70
N ARG A 777 -21.61 -29.84 -38.81
CA ARG A 777 -20.28 -29.40 -39.28
C ARG A 777 -20.26 -28.64 -40.60
N CYS A 778 -21.19 -28.92 -41.51
CA CYS A 778 -21.24 -28.28 -42.82
C CYS A 778 -22.48 -27.39 -43.01
N ALA A 779 -23.25 -27.13 -41.95
CA ALA A 779 -24.44 -26.29 -42.04
C ALA A 779 -24.07 -24.81 -41.94
N THR A 780 -24.75 -23.95 -42.71
CA THR A 780 -24.64 -22.49 -42.58
C THR A 780 -25.87 -21.90 -41.86
N GLU A 781 -25.79 -20.62 -41.48
CA GLU A 781 -26.96 -19.92 -40.93
C GLU A 781 -28.11 -19.85 -41.94
N GLU A 782 -27.81 -19.71 -43.25
CA GLU A 782 -28.86 -19.74 -44.28
C GLU A 782 -29.51 -21.12 -44.44
N ASP A 783 -28.79 -22.20 -44.14
CA ASP A 783 -29.36 -23.55 -44.11
C ASP A 783 -30.37 -23.67 -42.97
N LEU A 784 -30.03 -23.14 -41.77
CA LEU A 784 -30.91 -23.16 -40.60
C LEU A 784 -32.22 -22.41 -40.85
N ASP A 785 -32.18 -21.27 -41.54
CA ASP A 785 -33.37 -20.47 -41.87
C ASP A 785 -34.35 -21.20 -42.81
N ARG A 786 -33.90 -22.23 -43.52
CA ARG A 786 -34.71 -23.02 -44.46
C ARG A 786 -35.28 -24.30 -43.86
N VAL A 787 -34.84 -24.69 -42.66
CA VAL A 787 -35.31 -25.92 -42.00
C VAL A 787 -36.76 -25.74 -41.58
N GLN A 788 -37.60 -26.70 -41.93
CA GLN A 788 -38.99 -26.79 -41.48
C GLN A 788 -39.21 -28.08 -40.68
N GLY A 789 -40.23 -28.08 -39.81
CA GLY A 789 -40.62 -29.29 -39.07
C GLY A 789 -39.77 -29.62 -37.84
N VAL A 790 -38.91 -28.70 -37.38
CA VAL A 790 -38.15 -28.80 -36.13
C VAL A 790 -38.64 -27.74 -35.13
N SER A 791 -38.40 -27.96 -33.84
CA SER A 791 -38.78 -26.98 -32.81
C SER A 791 -37.85 -25.76 -32.83
N GLU A 792 -38.37 -24.61 -32.40
CA GLU A 792 -37.57 -23.38 -32.24
C GLU A 792 -36.39 -23.59 -31.28
N THR A 793 -36.60 -24.36 -30.21
CA THR A 793 -35.55 -24.74 -29.26
C THR A 793 -34.41 -25.49 -29.96
N ALA A 794 -34.74 -26.45 -30.83
CA ALA A 794 -33.73 -27.20 -31.57
C ALA A 794 -32.96 -26.31 -32.57
N LEU A 795 -33.65 -25.37 -33.23
CA LEU A 795 -33.01 -24.37 -34.09
C LEU A 795 -32.03 -23.48 -33.32
N LYS A 796 -32.37 -23.04 -32.11
CA LYS A 796 -31.43 -22.30 -31.25
C LYS A 796 -30.17 -23.12 -30.92
N ARG A 797 -30.32 -24.42 -30.60
CA ARG A 797 -29.15 -25.28 -30.34
C ARG A 797 -28.27 -25.42 -31.56
N ALA A 798 -28.87 -25.67 -32.73
CA ALA A 798 -28.14 -25.75 -33.98
C ALA A 798 -27.43 -24.44 -34.34
N ARG A 799 -28.08 -23.29 -34.09
CA ARG A 799 -27.50 -21.95 -34.28
C ARG A 799 -26.25 -21.75 -33.43
N HIS A 800 -26.25 -22.19 -32.16
CA HIS A 800 -25.04 -22.16 -31.35
C HIS A 800 -23.90 -22.93 -32.02
N ILE A 801 -24.13 -24.17 -32.47
CA ILE A 801 -23.08 -25.02 -33.07
C ILE A 801 -22.52 -24.40 -34.36
N VAL A 802 -23.38 -23.94 -35.26
CA VAL A 802 -22.96 -23.31 -36.53
C VAL A 802 -22.15 -22.03 -36.28
N GLN A 803 -22.61 -21.18 -35.35
CA GLN A 803 -21.91 -19.94 -35.02
C GLN A 803 -20.63 -20.18 -34.21
N GLU A 804 -20.60 -21.21 -33.35
CA GLU A 804 -19.43 -21.55 -32.55
C GLU A 804 -18.28 -22.04 -33.43
N GLU A 805 -18.56 -22.83 -34.47
CA GLU A 805 -17.55 -23.22 -35.47
C GLU A 805 -16.88 -21.98 -36.09
N LYS A 806 -17.70 -20.99 -36.49
CA LYS A 806 -17.22 -19.73 -37.05
C LYS A 806 -16.41 -18.93 -36.01
N ARG A 807 -16.84 -18.90 -34.75
CA ARG A 807 -16.10 -18.24 -33.65
C ARG A 807 -14.74 -18.90 -33.43
N VAL A 808 -14.66 -20.23 -33.43
CA VAL A 808 -13.38 -20.97 -33.30
C VAL A 808 -12.42 -20.59 -34.43
N LEU A 809 -12.86 -20.66 -35.69
CA LEU A 809 -12.02 -20.32 -36.83
C LEU A 809 -11.60 -18.84 -36.85
N THR A 810 -12.49 -17.95 -36.45
CA THR A 810 -12.18 -16.51 -36.31
C THR A 810 -11.20 -16.26 -35.16
N GLY A 811 -11.34 -16.99 -34.06
CA GLY A 811 -10.44 -16.92 -32.91
C GLY A 811 -9.03 -17.39 -33.27
N VAL A 812 -8.91 -18.47 -34.03
CA VAL A 812 -7.63 -18.94 -34.59
C VAL A 812 -6.96 -17.85 -35.44
N GLN A 813 -7.73 -17.14 -36.27
CA GLN A 813 -7.20 -16.03 -37.05
C GLN A 813 -6.77 -14.84 -36.18
N ALA A 814 -7.53 -14.52 -35.13
CA ALA A 814 -7.18 -13.46 -34.17
C ALA A 814 -5.85 -13.76 -33.47
N LEU A 815 -5.69 -14.99 -32.97
CA LEU A 815 -4.44 -15.45 -32.35
C LEU A 815 -3.26 -15.43 -33.33
N ARG A 816 -3.47 -15.83 -34.59
CA ARG A 816 -2.43 -15.74 -35.63
C ARG A 816 -2.02 -14.31 -35.98
N LYS A 817 -2.89 -13.33 -35.74
CA LYS A 817 -2.64 -11.90 -35.95
C LYS A 817 -2.19 -11.18 -34.68
N PHE A 818 -1.97 -11.90 -33.58
CA PHE A 818 -1.64 -11.32 -32.27
C PHE A 818 -2.68 -10.28 -31.80
N ASP A 819 -3.96 -10.57 -31.99
CA ASP A 819 -5.10 -9.73 -31.56
C ASP A 819 -5.85 -10.41 -30.38
N PRO A 820 -5.31 -10.30 -29.15
CA PRO A 820 -5.89 -10.96 -27.98
C PRO A 820 -7.21 -10.32 -27.53
N GLU A 821 -7.44 -9.04 -27.84
CA GLU A 821 -8.71 -8.39 -27.53
C GLU A 821 -9.85 -8.96 -28.36
N LYS A 822 -9.63 -9.17 -29.67
CA LYS A 822 -10.63 -9.83 -30.50
C LYS A 822 -10.87 -11.27 -30.06
N PHE A 823 -9.82 -11.98 -29.67
CA PHE A 823 -9.96 -13.33 -29.13
C PHE A 823 -10.79 -13.35 -27.84
N GLY A 824 -10.52 -12.42 -26.90
CA GLY A 824 -11.30 -12.25 -25.68
C GLY A 824 -12.78 -11.93 -25.95
N ARG A 825 -13.08 -11.01 -26.88
CA ARG A 825 -14.47 -10.73 -27.30
C ARG A 825 -15.18 -11.99 -27.82
N LEU A 826 -14.50 -12.82 -28.61
CA LEU A 826 -15.08 -14.09 -29.10
C LEU A 826 -15.35 -15.10 -27.97
N MET A 827 -14.55 -15.10 -26.91
CA MET A 827 -14.84 -15.91 -25.71
C MET A 827 -16.14 -15.46 -25.07
N THR A 828 -16.34 -14.16 -24.89
CA THR A 828 -17.57 -13.59 -24.35
C THR A 828 -18.78 -13.85 -25.27
N ASP A 829 -18.63 -13.72 -26.59
CA ASP A 829 -19.68 -14.05 -27.56
C ASP A 829 -20.07 -15.54 -27.49
N SER A 830 -19.09 -16.42 -27.27
CA SER A 830 -19.33 -17.85 -27.05
C SER A 830 -20.13 -18.09 -25.77
N HIS A 831 -19.86 -17.35 -24.69
CA HIS A 831 -20.67 -17.42 -23.46
C HIS A 831 -22.11 -16.96 -23.68
N ILE A 832 -22.31 -15.81 -24.34
CA ILE A 832 -23.65 -15.31 -24.69
C ILE A 832 -24.42 -16.36 -25.49
N SER A 833 -23.77 -16.99 -26.47
CA SER A 833 -24.40 -18.07 -27.23
C SER A 833 -24.70 -19.31 -26.38
N LEU A 834 -23.90 -19.64 -25.38
CA LEU A 834 -24.20 -20.75 -24.47
C LEU A 834 -25.37 -20.43 -23.52
N ARG A 835 -25.50 -19.18 -23.10
CA ARG A 835 -26.61 -18.70 -22.28
C ARG A 835 -27.92 -18.64 -23.08
N ASP A 836 -27.89 -18.00 -24.24
CA ASP A 836 -29.12 -17.59 -24.95
C ASP A 836 -29.53 -18.59 -26.05
N ASN A 837 -28.57 -19.19 -26.76
CA ASN A 837 -28.85 -20.14 -27.85
C ASN A 837 -28.74 -21.60 -27.39
N PHE A 838 -27.80 -21.95 -26.53
CA PHE A 838 -27.64 -23.33 -26.05
C PHE A 838 -28.37 -23.59 -24.72
N GLU A 839 -28.65 -22.53 -23.96
CA GLU A 839 -29.38 -22.52 -22.68
C GLU A 839 -28.79 -23.53 -21.68
N VAL A 840 -27.49 -23.37 -21.43
CA VAL A 840 -26.71 -24.20 -20.50
C VAL A 840 -26.00 -23.42 -19.40
N SER A 841 -26.12 -22.09 -19.39
CA SER A 841 -25.58 -21.25 -18.32
C SER A 841 -26.57 -21.12 -17.15
N HIS A 842 -26.08 -20.58 -16.04
CA HIS A 842 -26.85 -20.29 -14.84
C HIS A 842 -26.64 -18.84 -14.42
N HIS A 843 -27.61 -18.29 -13.68
CA HIS A 843 -27.58 -16.92 -13.20
C HIS A 843 -26.25 -16.57 -12.51
N GLU A 844 -25.76 -17.42 -11.61
CA GLU A 844 -24.53 -17.16 -10.85
C GLU A 844 -23.28 -17.19 -11.75
N THR A 845 -23.32 -17.99 -12.83
CA THR A 845 -22.24 -18.05 -13.82
C THR A 845 -22.28 -16.85 -14.76
N ASP A 846 -23.48 -16.45 -15.19
CA ASP A 846 -23.71 -15.27 -16.02
C ASP A 846 -23.29 -14.01 -15.25
N GLU A 847 -23.70 -13.89 -13.99
CA GLU A 847 -23.29 -12.82 -13.10
C GLU A 847 -21.77 -12.79 -12.95
N ALA A 848 -21.12 -13.94 -12.69
CA ALA A 848 -19.66 -13.98 -12.57
C ALA A 848 -18.94 -13.55 -13.86
N VAL A 849 -19.46 -13.93 -15.04
CA VAL A 849 -18.91 -13.47 -16.32
C VAL A 849 -19.11 -11.97 -16.48
N GLU A 850 -20.30 -11.45 -16.20
CA GLU A 850 -20.61 -10.02 -16.27
C GLU A 850 -19.68 -9.22 -15.34
N ARG A 851 -19.53 -9.65 -14.07
CA ARG A 851 -18.63 -9.01 -13.10
C ARG A 851 -17.17 -9.12 -13.50
N ALA A 852 -16.73 -10.27 -14.04
CA ALA A 852 -15.36 -10.41 -14.54
C ALA A 852 -15.07 -9.42 -15.68
N MET A 853 -16.05 -9.20 -16.58
CA MET A 853 -15.92 -8.26 -17.70
C MET A 853 -15.89 -6.78 -17.29
N GLU A 854 -16.31 -6.43 -16.06
CA GLU A 854 -16.22 -5.06 -15.52
C GLU A 854 -14.81 -4.68 -15.05
N VAL A 855 -13.95 -5.68 -14.84
CA VAL A 855 -12.57 -5.52 -14.37
C VAL A 855 -11.67 -5.08 -15.52
N GLU A 856 -10.90 -4.01 -15.30
CA GLU A 856 -9.99 -3.50 -16.33
C GLU A 856 -8.84 -4.48 -16.56
N GLY A 857 -8.57 -4.81 -17.83
CA GLY A 857 -7.54 -5.78 -18.18
C GLY A 857 -8.06 -7.21 -18.37
N VAL A 858 -9.32 -7.50 -18.04
CA VAL A 858 -10.02 -8.69 -18.52
C VAL A 858 -10.46 -8.47 -19.97
N LEU A 859 -9.98 -9.32 -20.87
CA LEU A 859 -10.21 -9.21 -22.32
C LEU A 859 -11.45 -10.00 -22.77
N GLY A 860 -11.79 -11.04 -22.03
CA GLY A 860 -12.91 -11.93 -22.31
C GLY A 860 -13.15 -12.89 -21.16
N ALA A 861 -14.40 -13.28 -20.95
CA ALA A 861 -14.76 -14.25 -19.94
C ALA A 861 -15.91 -15.12 -20.45
N ARG A 862 -15.90 -16.40 -20.05
CA ARG A 862 -16.95 -17.35 -20.39
C ARG A 862 -17.11 -18.42 -19.34
N MET A 863 -18.28 -19.04 -19.26
CA MET A 863 -18.44 -20.28 -18.50
C MET A 863 -17.46 -21.38 -18.97
N THR A 864 -17.01 -22.25 -18.07
CA THR A 864 -16.10 -23.35 -18.40
C THR A 864 -16.45 -24.57 -17.57
N ASP A 865 -17.52 -25.28 -17.94
CA ASP A 865 -17.80 -26.59 -17.37
C ASP A 865 -18.76 -27.36 -18.28
N ARG A 866 -18.70 -28.68 -18.20
CA ARG A 866 -19.60 -29.59 -18.90
C ARG A 866 -20.81 -30.01 -18.10
N ASP A 867 -20.67 -30.07 -16.78
CA ASP A 867 -21.75 -30.47 -15.87
C ASP A 867 -22.48 -29.24 -15.27
N PHE A 868 -22.29 -28.08 -15.90
CA PHE A 868 -22.96 -26.81 -15.61
C PHE A 868 -22.67 -26.23 -14.20
N GLY A 869 -21.52 -26.60 -13.62
CA GLY A 869 -21.14 -26.38 -12.22
C GLY A 869 -20.39 -25.08 -11.90
N GLY A 870 -20.85 -23.93 -12.40
CA GLY A 870 -20.46 -22.63 -11.83
C GLY A 870 -18.98 -22.25 -11.97
N SER A 871 -18.28 -22.71 -13.01
CA SER A 871 -16.92 -22.28 -13.30
C SER A 871 -16.87 -21.31 -14.48
N ILE A 872 -16.00 -20.30 -14.44
CA ILE A 872 -15.75 -19.36 -15.54
C ILE A 872 -14.25 -19.28 -15.86
N LEU A 873 -13.92 -19.06 -17.14
CA LEU A 873 -12.57 -18.85 -17.64
C LEU A 873 -12.46 -17.41 -18.15
N CYS A 874 -11.54 -16.66 -17.58
CA CYS A 874 -11.21 -15.31 -18.00
C CYS A 874 -9.88 -15.32 -18.75
N LEU A 875 -9.82 -14.64 -19.90
CA LEU A 875 -8.56 -14.19 -20.49
C LEU A 875 -8.27 -12.79 -19.94
N ALA A 876 -7.17 -12.64 -19.22
CA ALA A 876 -6.81 -11.39 -18.58
C ALA A 876 -5.35 -11.03 -18.86
N LYS A 877 -5.04 -9.74 -18.81
CA LYS A 877 -3.67 -9.27 -18.67
C LYS A 877 -3.15 -9.70 -17.31
N LYS A 878 -1.89 -10.10 -17.23
CA LYS A 878 -1.29 -10.66 -16.01
C LYS A 878 -1.40 -9.72 -14.80
N TRP A 879 -1.37 -8.41 -15.02
CA TRP A 879 -1.50 -7.39 -13.97
C TRP A 879 -2.94 -7.18 -13.47
N ALA A 880 -3.95 -7.74 -14.14
CA ALA A 880 -5.36 -7.56 -13.78
C ALA A 880 -5.91 -8.72 -12.92
N VAL A 881 -5.05 -9.68 -12.58
CA VAL A 881 -5.47 -10.93 -11.94
C VAL A 881 -5.96 -10.68 -10.52
N ASP A 882 -5.23 -9.94 -9.70
CA ASP A 882 -5.62 -9.74 -8.30
C ASP A 882 -6.84 -8.81 -8.18
N ASP A 883 -6.93 -7.78 -9.04
CA ASP A 883 -8.12 -6.96 -9.20
C ASP A 883 -9.35 -7.82 -9.55
N LEU A 884 -9.20 -8.78 -10.47
CA LEU A 884 -10.27 -9.72 -10.84
C LEU A 884 -10.67 -10.61 -9.65
N ILE A 885 -9.69 -11.16 -8.91
CA ILE A 885 -9.93 -12.01 -7.75
C ILE A 885 -10.66 -11.24 -6.64
N GLU A 886 -10.19 -10.04 -6.29
CA GLU A 886 -10.80 -9.21 -5.24
C GLU A 886 -12.20 -8.75 -5.65
N TYR A 887 -12.37 -8.32 -6.91
CA TYR A 887 -13.65 -7.85 -7.41
C TYR A 887 -14.71 -8.95 -7.41
N ILE A 888 -14.36 -10.16 -7.85
CA ILE A 888 -15.29 -11.31 -7.84
C ILE A 888 -15.64 -11.73 -6.42
N ARG A 889 -14.67 -11.77 -5.50
CA ARG A 889 -14.93 -12.06 -4.08
C ARG A 889 -15.88 -11.06 -3.41
N TYR A 890 -15.85 -9.80 -3.85
CA TYR A 890 -16.68 -8.75 -3.28
C TYR A 890 -18.06 -8.64 -3.94
N SER A 891 -18.11 -8.83 -5.26
CA SER A 891 -19.32 -8.56 -6.05
C SER A 891 -20.22 -9.77 -6.19
N CYS A 892 -19.67 -10.99 -6.25
CA CYS A 892 -20.47 -12.21 -6.38
C CYS A 892 -20.79 -12.81 -5.01
N ASP A 893 -22.05 -13.21 -4.80
CA ASP A 893 -22.45 -13.94 -3.59
C ASP A 893 -21.86 -15.37 -3.55
N THR A 894 -21.61 -15.95 -4.71
CA THR A 894 -20.97 -17.27 -4.84
C THR A 894 -19.47 -17.15 -4.53
N GLN A 895 -18.97 -18.01 -3.63
CA GLN A 895 -17.53 -18.07 -3.36
C GLN A 895 -16.81 -18.81 -4.48
N TYR A 896 -15.66 -18.29 -4.91
CA TYR A 896 -14.84 -18.89 -5.97
C TYR A 896 -13.43 -19.24 -5.48
N HIS A 897 -12.91 -20.36 -5.98
CA HIS A 897 -11.47 -20.66 -6.03
C HIS A 897 -10.90 -20.19 -7.36
N PHE A 898 -9.69 -19.64 -7.34
CA PHE A 898 -9.07 -19.02 -8.50
C PHE A 898 -7.84 -19.79 -8.92
N PHE A 899 -7.70 -20.01 -10.24
CA PHE A 899 -6.55 -20.71 -10.80
C PHE A 899 -5.95 -19.94 -11.97
N VAL A 900 -4.70 -19.50 -11.82
CA VAL A 900 -3.98 -18.71 -12.83
C VAL A 900 -3.10 -19.66 -13.64
N MET A 901 -3.26 -19.67 -14.96
CA MET A 901 -2.55 -20.60 -15.81
C MET A 901 -2.17 -20.01 -17.16
N THR A 902 -1.18 -20.64 -17.78
CA THR A 902 -0.76 -20.45 -19.17
C THR A 902 -0.81 -21.81 -19.87
N PRO A 903 -0.74 -21.88 -21.22
CA PRO A 903 -0.70 -23.16 -21.92
C PRO A 903 0.50 -24.01 -21.46
N GLY A 904 0.22 -25.22 -20.96
CA GLY A 904 1.20 -26.14 -20.38
C GLY A 904 1.69 -27.24 -21.33
N GLU A 905 2.63 -28.05 -20.83
CA GLU A 905 3.12 -29.25 -21.52
C GLU A 905 2.14 -30.42 -21.46
N GLY A 906 2.23 -31.31 -22.45
CA GLY A 906 1.48 -32.56 -22.54
C GLY A 906 1.99 -33.64 -21.58
N ALA A 907 1.41 -34.84 -21.74
CA ALA A 907 1.72 -35.97 -20.90
C ALA A 907 3.15 -36.47 -21.09
N LYS A 908 3.79 -36.89 -20.00
CA LYS A 908 5.19 -37.35 -20.00
C LYS A 908 5.47 -38.41 -18.94
N ARG A 909 6.50 -39.19 -19.22
CA ARG A 909 7.09 -40.15 -18.27
C ARG A 909 7.79 -39.40 -17.14
N LEU A 910 7.72 -39.95 -15.93
CA LEU A 910 8.45 -39.48 -14.76
C LEU A 910 9.64 -40.40 -14.46
N ASP A 911 10.79 -39.82 -14.13
CA ASP A 911 11.98 -40.57 -13.74
C ASP A 911 11.94 -40.95 -12.25
N ILE A 912 11.12 -41.95 -11.94
CA ILE A 912 10.95 -42.45 -10.58
C ILE A 912 12.23 -43.05 -10.03
N GLN A 913 12.98 -43.78 -10.86
CA GLN A 913 14.18 -44.48 -10.41
C GLN A 913 15.26 -43.49 -9.98
N SER A 914 15.54 -42.47 -10.81
CA SER A 914 16.52 -41.44 -10.44
C SER A 914 16.12 -40.70 -9.14
N TYR A 915 14.83 -40.43 -8.93
CA TYR A 915 14.39 -39.81 -7.68
C TYR A 915 14.57 -40.74 -6.49
N VAL A 916 14.14 -41.99 -6.58
CA VAL A 916 14.29 -42.98 -5.49
C VAL A 916 15.77 -43.22 -5.17
N ASP A 917 16.65 -43.29 -6.17
CA ASP A 917 18.09 -43.44 -5.99
C ASP A 917 18.74 -42.20 -5.34
N SER A 918 18.12 -41.02 -5.48
CA SER A 918 18.56 -39.77 -4.84
C SER A 918 18.14 -39.64 -3.38
N LEU A 919 17.14 -40.43 -2.93
CA LEU A 919 16.71 -40.39 -1.55
C LEU A 919 17.86 -40.87 -0.65
N PRO A 920 18.13 -40.18 0.47
CA PRO A 920 19.08 -40.69 1.44
C PRO A 920 18.59 -42.07 1.84
N GLY A 921 19.38 -43.11 1.52
CA GLY A 921 19.06 -44.48 1.89
C GLY A 921 18.75 -44.54 3.38
N PRO A 922 17.96 -45.53 3.86
CA PRO A 922 17.71 -45.67 5.28
C PRO A 922 19.06 -45.60 5.98
N GLN A 923 19.20 -44.70 6.97
CA GLN A 923 20.37 -44.72 7.85
C GLN A 923 20.39 -46.12 8.47
N LYS A 924 21.12 -47.03 7.83
CA LYS A 924 21.46 -48.31 8.39
C LYS A 924 22.41 -47.96 9.51
N THR A 925 21.87 -47.79 10.72
CA THR A 925 22.72 -47.71 11.89
C THR A 925 23.50 -49.02 11.96
N PHE A 926 24.71 -48.96 12.50
CA PHE A 926 25.61 -50.11 12.63
C PHE A 926 24.89 -51.33 13.24
N GLU A 927 23.94 -51.06 14.14
CA GLU A 927 23.06 -52.04 14.80
C GLU A 927 22.12 -52.78 13.83
N THR A 928 21.57 -52.11 12.80
CA THR A 928 20.64 -52.76 11.85
C THR A 928 21.34 -53.67 10.84
N VAL A 929 22.63 -53.43 10.57
CA VAL A 929 23.42 -54.22 9.61
C VAL A 929 24.01 -55.47 10.27
N PHE A 930 24.39 -55.36 11.55
CA PHE A 930 25.12 -56.42 12.24
C PHE A 930 24.30 -57.18 13.29
N GLY A 931 23.02 -56.85 13.49
CA GLY A 931 22.08 -57.66 14.27
C GLY A 931 22.59 -57.99 15.67
N PHE A 932 22.89 -56.95 16.47
CA PHE A 932 23.20 -57.09 17.89
C PHE A 932 21.95 -56.90 18.76
#